data_AF-A0A061G092-F1
#
_entry.id   AF-A0A061G092-F1
#
_cell.length_a   1.000
_cell.length_b   1.000
_cell.length_c   1.000
_cell.angle_alpha   90.00
_cell.angle_beta   90.00
_cell.angle_gamma   90.00
#
_symmetry.space_group_name_H-M   'P 1'
#
loop_
_entity.id
_entity.type
_entity.pdbx_description
1 polymer ?
#
loop_
_entity_poly.entity_id
_entity_poly.type
_entity_poly.pdbx_seq_one_letter_code
_entity_poly.pdbx_strand_id
1 'polypeptide(L)'
;MIILKASQAGSGFVGEDDAFGSGGAVSARVESSYIINLRDLDVKHIKDFIFVHGYIEPVMVILHERELTWAGRVSWKHHTCMISALSISTTLKQHPLIWSAVNLPHDAYKLLAVPSPIGGVLVISANTIHYHSQSASCALALNNYAISVDNSQDLPRSNFSVELDAANATWLLNDVALLSTKTGELLLLTLIYDGRVVQRLDLSKSKASVLTSDITTIGNSLFFLGSRLGDSLLVQFSGGSGVSALPSGLKEEVGDIEGDVPLAKRLRRSSSDALQDMVGGEELSLYGSAPNNTESAQKTFLFAVRDSLTNVGPLKDFSYGLRINADVNATGIAKQSNYELVCCSGHGKNGALCVLRQSIRPEMITEVELTGCKGIWTVYHKSTRSHSADLSKVTDDDDEYHAYLIISLEARTMVLETADLLTEVTESVDYYVQGRTIAAGNLFGRRRVVQVYERGARILDGSFMTQELSIPSPNSESSPGSENSTVISVSIADPYVLLRMTDGSILLLVGDPATCTVSINTPTAFEGSKKMVSACTLYHDKGPEPWLRKASTDAWLSTGVGESIDGADGGPHDQGDIYCVVCYESGALEIFDVPNFNCVFSMEKFASGRTRLVDAYTLESSKDSEKVINKSSEELTGQGRKENVQNLKVVELAMQRWSANHSRPFLFGILTDGTILCYHAYLFEGSENASKVEDSVVAQNSVGLSNINASRLRNLRFIRIPLDAYTREEMSNGTLSQRITIFKNISGYQGFFLSGSRPAWFMVFRERLRVHPQLCDGSIVAFTVLHNVNCNHGFIYVTSQGILKICQIPSASNYDNYWPVQKIPLRGTPHQVTYFAERNLYPIIVSVPVHKPVNQVLSSLVDQEVGHQMDNHNLSSDELQRTYTVDEFEVRILEPEKSGGPWETKATIPMQSSENALTVRVVTLFNTTTKENESLLAIGTAYIQGEDVAARGRVILCSIGRNTDNLQNLVSEVYSKELKGAISALASLQGHLLIASGPKIILHNWTGSELNGIAFYDAPPLYVVSLNIIFYYAPKMSESWKGQKLLSRAEFHVGAHVTKFLRLQMLSTSSDRTSATAGSDKTNRFALLFGTLDGSIGCIAPLDELTFRRLQSLQKKLVDAVPHVAGLNPRSFRQFHSNGKAHRPGPDSIVDCELLCHYEMLPLEEQLDIAHQIGTTRSQILSNLNDLTLGTSFL
;
A
#
# COMPACT_ATOMS: atom_id res chain seq x y z
N MET A 1 -18.86 31.45 1.50
CA MET A 1 -18.16 30.84 0.35
C MET A 1 -16.95 31.69 0.01
N ILE A 2 -15.83 31.09 -0.42
CA ILE A 2 -14.62 31.82 -0.82
C ILE A 2 -14.41 31.58 -2.31
N ILE A 3 -14.26 32.65 -3.09
CA ILE A 3 -13.92 32.61 -4.51
C ILE A 3 -12.45 32.99 -4.67
N LEU A 4 -11.71 32.23 -5.48
CA LEU A 4 -10.30 32.46 -5.80
C LEU A 4 -10.20 32.96 -7.25
N LYS A 5 -9.49 34.07 -7.48
CA LYS A 5 -9.18 34.58 -8.82
C LYS A 5 -7.80 34.08 -9.23
N ALA A 6 -7.67 33.49 -10.42
CA ALA A 6 -6.37 33.15 -11.01
C ALA A 6 -5.69 34.39 -11.62
N SER A 7 -4.37 34.50 -11.50
CA SER A 7 -3.59 35.62 -12.08
C SER A 7 -3.37 35.44 -13.59
N GLN A 8 -2.99 34.24 -14.01
CA GLN A 8 -2.95 33.78 -15.39
C GLN A 8 -2.71 32.26 -15.45
N ALA A 9 -2.91 31.68 -16.63
CA ALA A 9 -2.64 30.28 -16.92
C ALA A 9 -1.16 30.05 -17.28
N GLY A 10 -0.48 29.14 -16.58
CA GLY A 10 0.78 28.54 -17.04
C GLY A 10 0.56 27.10 -17.48
N SER A 11 1.32 26.62 -18.46
CA SER A 11 1.37 25.19 -18.80
C SER A 11 1.98 24.38 -17.64
N GLY A 12 1.38 23.23 -17.32
CA GLY A 12 1.87 22.29 -16.32
C GLY A 12 2.87 21.28 -16.88
N PHE A 13 3.56 20.57 -15.99
CA PHE A 13 4.59 19.58 -16.29
C PHE A 13 4.02 18.21 -16.76
N VAL A 14 3.10 18.21 -17.71
CA VAL A 14 2.63 16.99 -18.40
C VAL A 14 2.90 17.19 -19.89
N GLY A 15 3.75 16.34 -20.47
CA GLY A 15 4.17 16.44 -21.87
C GLY A 15 3.04 16.23 -22.87
N GLU A 16 3.21 16.74 -24.09
CA GLU A 16 2.16 16.78 -25.13
C GLU A 16 1.99 15.46 -25.92
N ASP A 17 2.49 14.34 -25.40
CA ASP A 17 2.57 13.05 -26.13
C ASP A 17 1.20 12.39 -26.41
N ASP A 18 0.11 12.84 -25.78
CA ASP A 18 -1.25 12.35 -26.02
C ASP A 18 -1.93 13.07 -27.20
N ALA A 19 -1.73 12.56 -28.42
CA ALA A 19 -2.32 13.07 -29.66
C ALA A 19 -3.87 12.97 -29.77
N PHE A 20 -4.58 12.64 -28.67
CA PHE A 20 -6.03 12.37 -28.64
C PHE A 20 -6.85 13.29 -27.71
N GLY A 21 -6.36 14.52 -27.47
CA GLY A 21 -7.23 15.71 -27.43
C GLY A 21 -7.64 16.28 -26.07
N SER A 22 -7.92 17.59 -26.10
CA SER A 22 -8.54 18.41 -25.03
C SER A 22 -7.72 18.75 -23.78
N GLY A 23 -6.50 19.27 -23.99
CA GLY A 23 -5.95 20.32 -23.13
C GLY A 23 -4.97 19.86 -22.03
N GLY A 24 -3.69 20.21 -22.21
CA GLY A 24 -2.67 20.02 -21.19
C GLY A 24 -2.99 20.75 -19.88
N ALA A 25 -2.57 20.16 -18.75
CA ALA A 25 -2.98 20.60 -17.42
C ALA A 25 -2.47 22.02 -17.09
N VAL A 26 -3.37 23.01 -17.13
CA VAL A 26 -3.06 24.40 -16.79
C VAL A 26 -2.84 24.55 -15.29
N SER A 27 -1.64 25.01 -14.90
CA SER A 27 -1.35 25.46 -13.54
C SER A 27 -1.77 26.92 -13.37
N ALA A 28 -2.66 27.18 -12.41
CA ALA A 28 -3.20 28.51 -12.14
C ALA A 28 -2.75 29.03 -10.78
N ARG A 29 -1.96 30.11 -10.76
CA ARG A 29 -1.61 30.81 -9.52
C ARG A 29 -2.78 31.68 -9.05
N VAL A 30 -3.12 31.63 -7.76
CA VAL A 30 -4.12 32.52 -7.16
C VAL A 30 -3.55 33.94 -7.04
N GLU A 31 -4.27 34.92 -7.60
CA GLU A 31 -3.98 36.36 -7.52
C GLU A 31 -4.54 36.95 -6.24
N SER A 32 -5.82 36.66 -5.96
CA SER A 32 -6.58 37.22 -4.85
C SER A 32 -7.81 36.34 -4.56
N SER A 33 -8.44 36.57 -3.41
CA SER A 33 -9.70 35.93 -3.04
C SER A 33 -10.73 36.95 -2.56
N TYR A 34 -12.00 36.57 -2.57
CA TYR A 34 -13.06 37.30 -1.89
C TYR A 34 -14.12 36.35 -1.33
N ILE A 35 -14.86 36.81 -0.33
CA ILE A 35 -15.85 36.01 0.39
C ILE A 35 -17.25 36.45 -0.06
N ILE A 36 -18.06 35.49 -0.49
CA ILE A 36 -19.49 35.67 -0.73
C ILE A 36 -20.25 35.11 0.49
N ASN A 37 -21.03 35.97 1.15
CA ASN A 37 -21.90 35.58 2.25
C ASN A 37 -23.25 35.09 1.70
N LEU A 38 -23.39 33.77 1.60
CA LEU A 38 -24.58 33.13 1.01
C LEU A 38 -25.88 33.40 1.77
N ARG A 39 -25.80 33.82 3.05
CA ARG A 39 -26.99 34.23 3.83
C ARG A 39 -27.67 35.47 3.26
N ASP A 40 -26.90 36.37 2.65
CA ASP A 40 -27.41 37.62 2.07
C ASP A 40 -28.12 37.37 0.73
N LEU A 41 -28.01 36.14 0.20
CA LEU A 41 -28.67 35.65 -1.02
C LEU A 41 -29.85 34.69 -0.72
N ASP A 42 -30.30 34.61 0.54
CA ASP A 42 -31.29 33.63 1.05
C ASP A 42 -30.88 32.14 0.88
N VAL A 43 -29.61 31.85 0.60
CA VAL A 43 -29.09 30.48 0.46
C VAL A 43 -28.75 29.90 1.84
N LYS A 44 -29.47 28.86 2.24
CA LYS A 44 -29.44 28.25 3.60
C LYS A 44 -29.38 26.73 3.49
N HIS A 45 -28.78 26.07 4.48
CA HIS A 45 -28.68 24.59 4.53
C HIS A 45 -28.25 23.96 3.20
N ILE A 46 -27.09 24.41 2.71
CA ILE A 46 -26.48 23.92 1.46
C ILE A 46 -26.18 22.42 1.60
N LYS A 47 -26.56 21.66 0.57
CA LYS A 47 -26.28 20.22 0.47
C LYS A 47 -25.13 19.96 -0.50
N ASP A 48 -25.12 20.62 -1.65
CA ASP A 48 -24.09 20.46 -2.68
C ASP A 48 -23.97 21.71 -3.57
N PHE A 49 -22.88 21.85 -4.34
CA PHE A 49 -22.72 22.89 -5.37
C PHE A 49 -21.77 22.44 -6.49
N ILE A 50 -22.06 22.84 -7.74
CA ILE A 50 -21.24 22.47 -8.91
C ILE A 50 -21.23 23.56 -9.98
N PHE A 51 -20.15 23.66 -10.75
CA PHE A 51 -20.10 24.50 -11.95
C PHE A 51 -20.72 23.77 -13.15
N VAL A 52 -21.44 24.51 -14.01
CA VAL A 52 -22.17 23.94 -15.17
C VAL A 52 -21.64 24.43 -16.51
N HIS A 53 -21.66 23.54 -17.51
CA HIS A 53 -21.18 23.83 -18.86
C HIS A 53 -22.18 24.67 -19.67
N GLY A 54 -21.68 25.35 -20.72
CA GLY A 54 -22.50 26.05 -21.72
C GLY A 54 -22.65 27.57 -21.53
N TYR A 55 -22.02 28.16 -20.51
CA TYR A 55 -22.08 29.60 -20.21
C TYR A 55 -20.74 30.30 -20.49
N ILE A 56 -20.78 31.62 -20.71
CA ILE A 56 -19.59 32.46 -21.03
C ILE A 56 -18.84 32.85 -19.75
N GLU A 57 -19.57 33.26 -18.71
CA GLU A 57 -19.05 33.35 -17.34
C GLU A 57 -19.20 31.99 -16.63
N PRO A 58 -18.36 31.68 -15.62
CA PRO A 58 -18.49 30.45 -14.85
C PRO A 58 -19.76 30.49 -13.99
N VAL A 59 -20.76 29.69 -14.34
CA VAL A 59 -22.02 29.57 -13.60
C VAL A 59 -21.94 28.41 -12.61
N MET A 60 -22.25 28.70 -11.35
CA MET A 60 -22.29 27.75 -10.25
C MET A 60 -23.73 27.54 -9.78
N VAL A 61 -24.18 26.28 -9.76
CA VAL A 61 -25.47 25.88 -9.20
C VAL A 61 -25.26 25.40 -7.76
N ILE A 62 -26.06 25.91 -6.83
CA ILE A 62 -26.07 25.47 -5.41
C ILE A 62 -27.38 24.73 -5.14
N LEU A 63 -27.32 23.52 -4.58
CA LEU A 63 -28.45 22.78 -4.00
C LEU A 63 -28.56 23.12 -2.52
N HIS A 64 -29.72 23.61 -2.09
CA HIS A 64 -29.93 24.12 -0.73
C HIS A 64 -31.38 23.95 -0.27
N GLU A 65 -31.63 24.07 1.04
CA GLU A 65 -32.92 23.78 1.67
C GLU A 65 -33.37 24.96 2.54
N ARG A 66 -34.56 25.51 2.26
CA ARG A 66 -35.06 26.71 2.96
C ARG A 66 -35.52 26.42 4.39
N GLU A 67 -36.09 25.24 4.61
CA GLU A 67 -36.59 24.76 5.90
C GLU A 67 -36.28 23.27 6.03
N LEU A 68 -35.48 22.87 7.03
CA LEU A 68 -35.08 21.48 7.21
C LEU A 68 -36.26 20.55 7.50
N THR A 69 -36.38 19.47 6.74
CA THR A 69 -37.26 18.32 7.04
C THR A 69 -36.48 16.99 7.01
N TRP A 70 -37.14 15.89 7.38
CA TRP A 70 -36.59 14.52 7.31
C TRP A 70 -37.73 13.50 7.20
N ALA A 71 -37.40 12.24 6.91
CA ALA A 71 -38.38 11.19 6.56
C ALA A 71 -39.63 11.11 7.45
N GLY A 72 -39.48 11.11 8.79
CA GLY A 72 -40.59 11.08 9.75
C GLY A 72 -41.43 12.37 9.85
N ARG A 73 -41.13 13.38 9.03
CA ARG A 73 -41.85 14.67 8.94
C ARG A 73 -42.38 14.97 7.53
N VAL A 74 -42.19 14.06 6.56
CA VAL A 74 -42.65 14.19 5.16
C VAL A 74 -44.16 14.45 5.06
N SER A 75 -44.95 13.88 5.98
CA SER A 75 -46.39 14.10 6.12
C SER A 75 -46.79 15.53 6.50
N TRP A 76 -45.87 16.33 7.06
CA TRP A 76 -46.07 17.77 7.32
C TRP A 76 -45.36 18.65 6.28
N LYS A 77 -44.09 18.37 5.96
CA LYS A 77 -43.33 19.10 4.93
C LYS A 77 -42.49 18.16 4.08
N HIS A 78 -42.80 18.17 2.79
CA HIS A 78 -42.06 17.56 1.68
C HIS A 78 -41.60 18.66 0.70
N HIS A 79 -40.77 18.28 -0.28
CA HIS A 79 -40.31 19.16 -1.36
C HIS A 79 -39.68 20.51 -0.90
N THR A 80 -38.85 20.45 0.16
CA THR A 80 -38.22 21.61 0.82
C THR A 80 -36.97 22.16 0.13
N CYS A 81 -36.43 21.45 -0.86
CA CYS A 81 -35.17 21.78 -1.52
C CYS A 81 -35.35 22.68 -2.74
N MET A 82 -34.29 23.38 -3.11
CA MET A 82 -34.23 24.19 -4.33
C MET A 82 -32.79 24.30 -4.85
N ILE A 83 -32.65 24.63 -6.14
CA ILE A 83 -31.37 24.98 -6.77
C ILE A 83 -31.35 26.45 -7.19
N SER A 84 -30.20 27.10 -7.00
CA SER A 84 -29.93 28.49 -7.40
C SER A 84 -28.68 28.56 -8.28
N ALA A 85 -28.79 29.09 -9.50
CA ALA A 85 -27.68 29.23 -10.45
C ALA A 85 -27.12 30.66 -10.48
N LEU A 86 -25.88 30.85 -10.02
CA LEU A 86 -25.20 32.15 -9.92
C LEU A 86 -24.11 32.28 -10.99
N SER A 87 -24.10 33.37 -11.76
CA SER A 87 -22.94 33.74 -12.60
C SER A 87 -21.84 34.28 -11.70
N ILE A 88 -20.58 33.83 -11.82
CA ILE A 88 -19.49 34.31 -10.93
C ILE A 88 -18.53 35.24 -11.70
N SER A 89 -18.81 36.54 -11.67
CA SER A 89 -17.97 37.56 -12.31
C SER A 89 -16.82 37.98 -11.37
N THR A 90 -15.68 37.29 -11.45
CA THR A 90 -14.54 37.53 -10.54
C THR A 90 -13.93 38.92 -10.66
N THR A 91 -14.00 39.54 -11.84
CA THR A 91 -13.52 40.92 -12.10
C THR A 91 -14.39 41.97 -11.43
N LEU A 92 -15.72 41.85 -11.53
CA LEU A 92 -16.68 42.78 -10.91
C LEU A 92 -17.00 42.42 -9.46
N LYS A 93 -16.61 41.21 -9.01
CA LYS A 93 -17.03 40.54 -7.77
C LYS A 93 -18.54 40.34 -7.62
N GLN A 94 -19.28 40.56 -8.70
CA GLN A 94 -20.72 40.39 -8.79
C GLN A 94 -21.09 38.91 -8.97
N HIS A 95 -22.28 38.56 -8.49
CA HIS A 95 -22.77 37.18 -8.49
C HIS A 95 -24.29 37.09 -8.70
N PRO A 96 -24.81 37.53 -9.87
CA PRO A 96 -26.25 37.55 -10.15
C PRO A 96 -26.83 36.13 -10.26
N LEU A 97 -28.06 35.96 -9.75
CA LEU A 97 -28.89 34.78 -9.96
C LEU A 97 -29.45 34.80 -11.38
N ILE A 98 -29.11 33.79 -12.19
CA ILE A 98 -29.59 33.64 -13.58
C ILE A 98 -30.94 32.93 -13.60
N TRP A 99 -31.05 31.82 -12.85
CA TRP A 99 -32.26 31.01 -12.74
C TRP A 99 -32.24 30.19 -11.43
N SER A 100 -33.40 29.65 -11.07
CA SER A 100 -33.56 28.77 -9.92
C SER A 100 -34.74 27.82 -10.15
N ALA A 101 -34.69 26.61 -9.57
CA ALA A 101 -35.84 25.71 -9.50
C ALA A 101 -36.16 25.39 -8.04
N VAL A 102 -37.45 25.45 -7.69
CA VAL A 102 -37.98 25.25 -6.33
C VAL A 102 -38.82 23.98 -6.26
N ASN A 103 -39.27 23.61 -5.06
CA ASN A 103 -40.09 22.42 -4.79
C ASN A 103 -39.39 21.12 -5.22
N LEU A 104 -38.06 21.04 -5.02
CA LEU A 104 -37.30 19.80 -5.23
C LEU A 104 -37.46 18.88 -4.01
N PRO A 105 -37.48 17.54 -4.20
CA PRO A 105 -37.63 16.58 -3.11
C PRO A 105 -36.65 16.79 -1.96
N HIS A 106 -37.14 16.55 -0.75
CA HIS A 106 -36.37 16.78 0.49
C HIS A 106 -35.12 15.89 0.61
N ASP A 107 -35.14 14.74 -0.05
CA ASP A 107 -34.10 13.71 -0.14
C ASP A 107 -33.10 13.98 -1.29
N ALA A 108 -33.21 15.10 -2.00
CA ALA A 108 -32.17 15.60 -2.90
C ALA A 108 -30.88 15.89 -2.11
N TYR A 109 -29.75 15.33 -2.55
CA TYR A 109 -28.49 15.42 -1.80
C TYR A 109 -27.23 15.71 -2.66
N LYS A 110 -27.25 15.43 -3.98
CA LYS A 110 -26.08 15.58 -4.86
C LYS A 110 -26.44 16.19 -6.22
N LEU A 111 -25.51 16.96 -6.78
CA LEU A 111 -25.57 17.52 -8.13
C LEU A 111 -24.56 16.81 -9.06
N LEU A 112 -24.93 16.72 -10.33
CA LEU A 112 -24.04 16.28 -11.40
C LEU A 112 -24.21 17.21 -12.61
N ALA A 113 -23.19 17.98 -12.95
CA ALA A 113 -23.20 18.84 -14.13
C ALA A 113 -23.26 17.99 -15.40
N VAL A 114 -24.10 18.39 -16.35
CA VAL A 114 -24.26 17.68 -17.63
C VAL A 114 -23.23 18.21 -18.64
N PRO A 115 -22.43 17.35 -19.31
CA PRO A 115 -21.38 17.77 -20.23
C PRO A 115 -21.84 18.64 -21.40
N SER A 116 -20.88 19.36 -21.98
CA SER A 116 -21.02 19.91 -23.33
C SER A 116 -21.22 18.76 -24.34
N PRO A 117 -22.13 18.88 -25.34
CA PRO A 117 -22.84 20.09 -25.76
C PRO A 117 -24.23 20.28 -25.14
N ILE A 118 -24.71 19.35 -24.30
CA ILE A 118 -26.08 19.37 -23.75
C ILE A 118 -26.20 20.47 -22.68
N GLY A 119 -25.31 20.45 -21.68
CA GLY A 119 -25.33 21.40 -20.56
C GLY A 119 -26.49 21.19 -19.58
N GLY A 120 -26.55 22.04 -18.54
CA GLY A 120 -27.49 21.89 -17.43
C GLY A 120 -26.95 21.06 -16.26
N VAL A 121 -27.85 20.60 -15.38
CA VAL A 121 -27.51 19.87 -14.16
C VAL A 121 -28.53 18.77 -13.87
N LEU A 122 -28.06 17.64 -13.35
CA LEU A 122 -28.88 16.62 -12.71
C LEU A 122 -28.86 16.83 -11.19
N VAL A 123 -30.02 16.76 -10.56
CA VAL A 123 -30.21 16.67 -9.11
C VAL A 123 -30.55 15.22 -8.79
N ILE A 124 -29.75 14.61 -7.90
CA ILE A 124 -29.92 13.23 -7.45
C ILE A 124 -30.54 13.25 -6.05
N SER A 125 -31.67 12.55 -5.92
CA SER A 125 -32.36 12.27 -4.66
C SER A 125 -32.34 10.76 -4.39
N ALA A 126 -32.70 10.34 -3.19
CA ALA A 126 -32.82 8.90 -2.88
C ALA A 126 -33.90 8.21 -3.74
N ASN A 127 -34.99 8.90 -4.07
CA ASN A 127 -36.17 8.32 -4.74
C ASN A 127 -36.47 8.88 -6.15
N THR A 128 -35.75 9.93 -6.57
CA THR A 128 -35.97 10.61 -7.86
C THR A 128 -34.65 11.11 -8.48
N ILE A 129 -34.66 11.29 -9.80
CA ILE A 129 -33.65 12.09 -10.53
C ILE A 129 -34.37 13.22 -11.25
N HIS A 130 -33.85 14.45 -11.15
CA HIS A 130 -34.36 15.62 -11.85
C HIS A 130 -33.27 16.22 -12.75
N TYR A 131 -33.57 16.54 -14.00
CA TYR A 131 -32.73 17.36 -14.86
C TYR A 131 -33.27 18.79 -14.90
N HIS A 132 -32.39 19.78 -14.83
CA HIS A 132 -32.71 21.19 -14.98
C HIS A 132 -31.68 21.95 -15.83
N SER A 133 -32.18 22.82 -16.70
CA SER A 133 -31.43 23.89 -17.36
C SER A 133 -32.24 25.20 -17.30
N GLN A 134 -31.72 26.27 -17.92
CA GLN A 134 -32.44 27.54 -18.04
C GLN A 134 -33.73 27.43 -18.89
N SER A 135 -33.85 26.42 -19.75
CA SER A 135 -34.93 26.29 -20.74
C SER A 135 -35.73 24.98 -20.67
N ALA A 136 -35.29 23.99 -19.89
CA ALA A 136 -35.93 22.68 -19.82
C ALA A 136 -35.78 22.03 -18.44
N SER A 137 -36.76 21.20 -18.07
CA SER A 137 -36.70 20.34 -16.89
C SER A 137 -37.51 19.07 -17.09
N CYS A 138 -36.98 17.94 -16.68
CA CYS A 138 -37.67 16.65 -16.68
C CYS A 138 -37.23 15.83 -15.46
N ALA A 139 -38.05 14.86 -15.03
CA ALA A 139 -37.77 14.06 -13.84
C ALA A 139 -38.23 12.61 -13.97
N LEU A 140 -37.64 11.74 -13.16
CA LEU A 140 -37.84 10.29 -13.14
C LEU A 140 -38.03 9.81 -11.70
N ALA A 141 -39.15 9.16 -11.41
CA ALA A 141 -39.40 8.39 -10.19
C ALA A 141 -38.65 7.06 -10.25
N LEU A 142 -37.94 6.71 -9.18
CA LEU A 142 -37.10 5.50 -9.11
C LEU A 142 -37.76 4.34 -8.36
N ASN A 143 -38.76 4.64 -7.52
CA ASN A 143 -39.45 3.69 -6.66
C ASN A 143 -40.80 4.26 -6.18
N ASN A 144 -41.54 3.50 -5.37
CA ASN A 144 -42.87 3.87 -4.87
C ASN A 144 -42.88 4.94 -3.74
N TYR A 145 -41.71 5.37 -3.24
CA TYR A 145 -41.59 6.49 -2.30
C TYR A 145 -41.40 7.84 -3.02
N ALA A 146 -41.34 7.86 -4.35
CA ALA A 146 -41.34 9.09 -5.15
C ALA A 146 -42.73 9.76 -5.11
N ILE A 147 -42.84 10.85 -4.35
CA ILE A 147 -44.05 11.67 -4.22
C ILE A 147 -43.99 12.79 -5.28
N SER A 148 -45.11 13.10 -5.96
CA SER A 148 -45.20 14.25 -6.87
C SER A 148 -45.48 15.55 -6.11
N VAL A 149 -45.15 16.71 -6.71
CA VAL A 149 -45.42 18.03 -6.10
C VAL A 149 -46.92 18.32 -6.05
N ASP A 150 -47.62 18.01 -7.15
CA ASP A 150 -49.09 18.03 -7.24
C ASP A 150 -49.60 16.60 -7.50
N ASN A 151 -50.70 16.21 -6.84
CA ASN A 151 -51.35 14.90 -7.01
C ASN A 151 -52.14 14.77 -8.34
N SER A 152 -51.72 15.49 -9.39
CA SER A 152 -52.43 15.64 -10.67
C SER A 152 -51.56 15.39 -11.91
N GLN A 153 -50.25 15.16 -11.74
CA GLN A 153 -49.33 14.75 -12.81
C GLN A 153 -48.55 13.51 -12.37
N ASP A 154 -48.76 12.39 -13.05
CA ASP A 154 -47.97 11.18 -12.85
C ASP A 154 -46.53 11.41 -13.30
N LEU A 155 -45.58 11.27 -12.37
CA LEU A 155 -44.16 11.34 -12.66
C LEU A 155 -43.73 10.11 -13.47
N PRO A 156 -42.97 10.25 -14.57
CA PRO A 156 -42.42 9.10 -15.31
C PRO A 156 -41.66 8.17 -14.36
N ARG A 157 -41.92 6.86 -14.42
CA ARG A 157 -41.33 5.85 -13.52
C ARG A 157 -40.28 5.02 -14.25
N SER A 158 -39.24 4.62 -13.54
CA SER A 158 -38.26 3.64 -14.01
C SER A 158 -38.88 2.24 -14.21
N ASN A 159 -38.30 1.45 -15.11
CA ASN A 159 -38.75 0.08 -15.41
C ASN A 159 -38.51 -0.92 -14.24
N PHE A 160 -37.82 -0.50 -13.18
CA PHE A 160 -37.55 -1.26 -11.96
C PHE A 160 -37.46 -0.32 -10.76
N SER A 161 -37.77 -0.84 -9.57
CA SER A 161 -37.61 -0.09 -8.31
C SER A 161 -36.14 -0.07 -7.87
N VAL A 162 -35.62 1.12 -7.53
CA VAL A 162 -34.27 1.30 -6.97
C VAL A 162 -34.22 2.51 -6.03
N GLU A 163 -33.22 2.56 -5.16
CA GLU A 163 -32.93 3.66 -4.25
C GLU A 163 -31.51 4.18 -4.54
N LEU A 164 -31.35 5.50 -4.68
CA LEU A 164 -30.07 6.17 -4.93
C LEU A 164 -29.51 6.92 -3.72
N ASP A 165 -29.98 6.59 -2.51
CA ASP A 165 -29.32 7.02 -1.28
C ASP A 165 -27.82 6.64 -1.29
N ALA A 166 -26.99 7.61 -0.93
CA ALA A 166 -25.52 7.58 -1.00
C ALA A 166 -24.92 7.12 -2.35
N ALA A 167 -25.65 7.24 -3.47
CA ALA A 167 -25.14 6.87 -4.78
C ALA A 167 -24.08 7.86 -5.31
N ASN A 168 -23.16 7.33 -6.12
CA ASN A 168 -22.07 8.05 -6.78
C ASN A 168 -22.18 7.95 -8.30
N ALA A 169 -21.69 8.96 -9.03
CA ALA A 169 -21.97 9.12 -10.46
C ALA A 169 -20.77 9.66 -11.25
N THR A 170 -20.56 9.17 -12.47
CA THR A 170 -19.63 9.75 -13.45
C THR A 170 -20.16 9.62 -14.88
N TRP A 171 -19.59 10.33 -15.86
CA TRP A 171 -20.04 10.32 -17.25
C TRP A 171 -19.16 9.40 -18.11
N LEU A 172 -19.76 8.35 -18.69
CA LEU A 172 -19.07 7.48 -19.67
C LEU A 172 -19.09 8.08 -21.08
N LEU A 173 -20.16 8.83 -21.40
CA LEU A 173 -20.35 9.61 -22.61
C LEU A 173 -21.06 10.91 -22.22
N ASN A 174 -21.07 11.92 -23.11
CA ASN A 174 -21.77 13.18 -22.87
C ASN A 174 -23.29 13.03 -22.60
N ASP A 175 -23.87 11.89 -22.98
CA ASP A 175 -25.29 11.55 -22.82
C ASP A 175 -25.56 10.29 -21.96
N VAL A 176 -24.52 9.67 -21.38
CA VAL A 176 -24.67 8.47 -20.52
C VAL A 176 -23.84 8.61 -19.24
N ALA A 177 -24.53 8.66 -18.10
CA ALA A 177 -23.93 8.61 -16.78
C ALA A 177 -23.99 7.18 -16.19
N LEU A 178 -22.90 6.76 -15.55
CA LEU A 178 -22.79 5.54 -14.76
C LEU A 178 -23.03 5.88 -13.28
N LEU A 179 -24.04 5.26 -12.68
CA LEU A 179 -24.41 5.39 -11.27
C LEU A 179 -23.98 4.13 -10.52
N SER A 180 -23.32 4.29 -9.36
CA SER A 180 -23.10 3.21 -8.39
C SER A 180 -23.95 3.45 -7.14
N THR A 181 -24.80 2.49 -6.78
CA THR A 181 -25.68 2.54 -5.61
C THR A 181 -24.93 2.26 -4.30
N LYS A 182 -25.55 2.53 -3.14
CA LYS A 182 -25.04 2.09 -1.82
C LYS A 182 -24.86 0.58 -1.67
N THR A 183 -25.54 -0.23 -2.48
CA THR A 183 -25.36 -1.70 -2.55
C THR A 183 -24.27 -2.13 -3.54
N GLY A 184 -23.65 -1.20 -4.28
CA GLY A 184 -22.69 -1.47 -5.33
C GLY A 184 -23.31 -2.15 -6.55
N GLU A 185 -24.57 -1.87 -6.88
CA GLU A 185 -25.12 -2.08 -8.22
C GLU A 185 -24.67 -0.94 -9.13
N LEU A 186 -24.45 -1.23 -10.42
CA LEU A 186 -24.14 -0.25 -11.47
C LEU A 186 -25.34 -0.08 -12.40
N LEU A 187 -25.81 1.16 -12.52
CA LEU A 187 -26.93 1.56 -13.37
C LEU A 187 -26.45 2.54 -14.44
N LEU A 188 -27.09 2.54 -15.60
CA LEU A 188 -26.81 3.46 -16.70
C LEU A 188 -27.99 4.43 -16.87
N LEU A 189 -27.73 5.72 -16.64
CA LEU A 189 -28.67 6.81 -16.88
C LEU A 189 -28.39 7.41 -18.26
N THR A 190 -29.32 7.23 -19.20
CA THR A 190 -29.23 7.79 -20.55
C THR A 190 -30.10 9.04 -20.66
N LEU A 191 -29.53 10.13 -21.13
CA LEU A 191 -30.24 11.37 -21.43
C LEU A 191 -30.75 11.31 -22.87
N ILE A 192 -32.07 11.36 -23.06
CA ILE A 192 -32.68 11.39 -24.39
C ILE A 192 -33.00 12.86 -24.71
N TYR A 193 -32.30 13.43 -25.68
CA TYR A 193 -32.28 14.87 -25.96
C TYR A 193 -32.44 15.17 -27.45
N ASP A 194 -32.89 16.39 -27.75
CA ASP A 194 -32.96 16.97 -29.09
C ASP A 194 -32.23 18.32 -29.08
N GLY A 195 -31.19 18.45 -29.90
CA GLY A 195 -30.28 19.61 -29.92
C GLY A 195 -29.57 19.84 -28.58
N ARG A 196 -30.17 20.68 -27.71
CA ARG A 196 -29.73 20.96 -26.32
C ARG A 196 -30.84 20.78 -25.28
N VAL A 197 -31.98 20.20 -25.67
CA VAL A 197 -33.15 20.02 -24.81
C VAL A 197 -33.28 18.54 -24.46
N VAL A 198 -33.02 18.19 -23.20
CA VAL A 198 -33.31 16.84 -22.69
C VAL A 198 -34.83 16.68 -22.61
N GLN A 199 -35.36 15.69 -23.32
CA GLN A 199 -36.79 15.37 -23.37
C GLN A 199 -37.19 14.43 -22.23
N ARG A 200 -36.35 13.41 -21.95
CA ARG A 200 -36.57 12.43 -20.88
C ARG A 200 -35.27 11.80 -20.39
N LEU A 201 -35.34 11.19 -19.23
CA LEU A 201 -34.31 10.33 -18.64
C LEU A 201 -34.74 8.86 -18.79
N ASP A 202 -33.81 7.98 -19.14
CA ASP A 202 -34.01 6.52 -19.13
C ASP A 202 -32.93 5.87 -18.24
N LEU A 203 -33.29 4.79 -17.54
CA LEU A 203 -32.45 4.15 -16.52
C LEU A 203 -32.48 2.62 -16.69
N SER A 204 -31.32 2.01 -16.88
CA SER A 204 -31.16 0.55 -17.00
C SER A 204 -30.19 -0.01 -15.96
N LYS A 205 -30.34 -1.30 -15.60
CA LYS A 205 -29.35 -2.05 -14.80
C LYS A 205 -28.23 -2.57 -15.71
N SER A 206 -26.99 -2.61 -15.22
CA SER A 206 -25.86 -3.17 -15.96
C SER A 206 -25.21 -4.37 -15.25
N LYS A 207 -24.42 -4.14 -14.19
CA LYS A 207 -23.71 -5.20 -13.42
C LYS A 207 -23.62 -4.79 -11.95
N ALA A 208 -23.10 -5.67 -11.09
CA ALA A 208 -22.69 -5.30 -9.73
C ALA A 208 -21.15 -5.17 -9.64
N SER A 209 -20.67 -4.27 -8.78
CA SER A 209 -19.25 -4.05 -8.47
C SER A 209 -19.06 -3.81 -6.97
N VAL A 210 -17.93 -3.27 -6.54
CA VAL A 210 -17.62 -2.94 -5.13
C VAL A 210 -18.52 -1.85 -4.56
N LEU A 211 -18.65 -1.80 -3.22
CA LEU A 211 -19.34 -0.71 -2.52
C LEU A 211 -18.56 0.60 -2.71
N THR A 212 -19.01 1.45 -3.64
CA THR A 212 -18.19 2.53 -4.21
C THR A 212 -18.34 3.83 -3.43
N SER A 213 -17.24 4.30 -2.85
CA SER A 213 -17.16 5.55 -2.07
C SER A 213 -16.96 6.78 -2.96
N ASP A 214 -16.31 6.64 -4.12
CA ASP A 214 -16.23 7.67 -5.17
C ASP A 214 -15.94 7.03 -6.55
N ILE A 215 -16.27 7.72 -7.65
CA ILE A 215 -16.16 7.21 -9.02
C ILE A 215 -15.73 8.29 -10.01
N THR A 216 -14.77 7.99 -10.90
CA THR A 216 -14.29 8.91 -11.92
C THR A 216 -13.87 8.20 -13.21
N THR A 217 -14.09 8.82 -14.38
CA THR A 217 -13.57 8.36 -15.67
C THR A 217 -12.11 8.77 -15.89
N ILE A 218 -11.38 7.93 -16.61
CA ILE A 218 -9.96 8.11 -16.96
C ILE A 218 -9.82 7.89 -18.47
N GLY A 219 -9.68 8.98 -19.22
CA GLY A 219 -9.72 8.96 -20.68
C GLY A 219 -11.03 8.36 -21.22
N ASN A 220 -10.98 7.82 -22.44
CA ASN A 220 -12.16 7.46 -23.22
C ASN A 220 -12.64 6.00 -23.05
N SER A 221 -11.99 5.20 -22.19
CA SER A 221 -12.38 3.78 -21.99
C SER A 221 -12.14 3.20 -20.60
N LEU A 222 -11.66 3.98 -19.62
CA LEU A 222 -11.47 3.50 -18.24
C LEU A 222 -12.33 4.32 -17.25
N PHE A 223 -12.72 3.69 -16.15
CA PHE A 223 -13.17 4.38 -14.94
C PHE A 223 -12.61 3.70 -13.70
N PHE A 224 -12.43 4.48 -12.64
CA PHE A 224 -11.95 4.04 -11.34
C PHE A 224 -13.07 4.07 -10.31
N LEU A 225 -13.22 2.97 -9.56
CA LEU A 225 -14.13 2.82 -8.44
C LEU A 225 -13.32 2.85 -7.14
N GLY A 226 -13.28 4.02 -6.48
CA GLY A 226 -12.68 4.16 -5.16
C GLY A 226 -13.60 3.58 -4.09
N SER A 227 -13.10 2.69 -3.23
CA SER A 227 -13.85 2.09 -2.13
C SER A 227 -13.10 2.13 -0.81
N ARG A 228 -13.75 2.67 0.22
CA ARG A 228 -13.32 2.55 1.63
C ARG A 228 -13.78 1.24 2.28
N LEU A 229 -14.73 0.51 1.66
CA LEU A 229 -15.42 -0.66 2.24
C LEU A 229 -15.07 -1.99 1.56
N GLY A 230 -14.21 -1.94 0.55
CA GLY A 230 -13.69 -3.06 -0.24
C GLY A 230 -12.48 -2.59 -1.04
N ASP A 231 -11.93 -3.47 -1.87
CA ASP A 231 -10.79 -3.12 -2.75
C ASP A 231 -11.24 -2.13 -3.83
N SER A 232 -10.39 -1.17 -4.19
CA SER A 232 -10.70 -0.19 -5.24
C SER A 232 -10.34 -0.76 -6.61
N LEU A 233 -11.14 -0.50 -7.65
CA LEU A 233 -11.01 -1.16 -8.96
C LEU A 233 -10.81 -0.17 -10.10
N LEU A 234 -9.89 -0.49 -11.02
CA LEU A 234 -9.84 0.12 -12.36
C LEU A 234 -10.60 -0.79 -13.33
N VAL A 235 -11.56 -0.22 -14.04
CA VAL A 235 -12.49 -0.95 -14.92
C VAL A 235 -12.44 -0.34 -16.32
N GLN A 236 -12.24 -1.18 -17.33
CA GLN A 236 -12.41 -0.78 -18.73
C GLN A 236 -13.87 -0.94 -19.15
N PHE A 237 -14.36 0.02 -19.92
CA PHE A 237 -15.64 -0.03 -20.61
C PHE A 237 -15.45 0.02 -22.13
N SER A 238 -16.29 -0.70 -22.85
CA SER A 238 -16.51 -0.51 -24.30
C SER A 238 -18.00 -0.41 -24.59
N GLY A 239 -18.38 0.55 -25.43
CA GLY A 239 -19.76 0.77 -25.85
C GLY A 239 -20.10 -0.07 -27.09
N GLY A 240 -21.14 -0.89 -27.00
CA GLY A 240 -21.67 -1.65 -28.13
C GLY A 240 -22.51 -0.75 -29.03
N SER A 241 -21.91 -0.24 -30.11
CA SER A 241 -22.67 0.41 -31.19
C SER A 241 -23.27 -0.65 -32.11
N GLY A 242 -24.60 -0.70 -32.19
CA GLY A 242 -25.32 -1.72 -32.95
C GLY A 242 -25.29 -1.47 -34.46
N VAL A 243 -24.18 -1.83 -35.12
CA VAL A 243 -24.08 -1.90 -36.59
C VAL A 243 -23.42 -3.22 -36.98
N SER A 244 -24.14 -4.06 -37.73
CA SER A 244 -23.60 -5.30 -38.28
C SER A 244 -22.93 -5.06 -39.63
N ALA A 245 -21.60 -5.20 -39.68
CA ALA A 245 -20.84 -5.52 -40.89
C ALA A 245 -19.40 -5.93 -40.54
N LEU A 246 -19.07 -7.23 -40.68
CA LEU A 246 -17.68 -7.58 -41.01
C LEU A 246 -17.50 -7.36 -42.53
N PRO A 247 -16.38 -6.77 -42.99
CA PRO A 247 -16.00 -6.85 -44.39
C PRO A 247 -15.47 -8.26 -44.68
N SER A 248 -16.32 -9.14 -45.19
CA SER A 248 -15.93 -10.46 -45.68
C SER A 248 -15.23 -10.33 -47.04
N GLY A 249 -13.97 -10.75 -47.15
CA GLY A 249 -13.25 -10.50 -48.41
C GLY A 249 -11.77 -10.86 -48.53
N LEU A 250 -11.34 -12.04 -48.06
CA LEU A 250 -10.27 -12.81 -48.74
C LEU A 250 -10.48 -14.30 -48.45
N LYS A 251 -10.00 -15.17 -49.34
CA LYS A 251 -10.35 -16.60 -49.37
C LYS A 251 -9.37 -17.47 -48.60
N GLU A 252 -9.87 -18.61 -48.14
CA GLU A 252 -9.07 -19.79 -47.82
C GLU A 252 -8.39 -20.33 -49.10
N GLU A 253 -7.11 -20.67 -49.00
CA GLU A 253 -6.55 -21.88 -49.62
C GLU A 253 -5.75 -22.63 -48.53
N VAL A 254 -5.73 -23.96 -48.61
CA VAL A 254 -5.33 -24.84 -47.50
C VAL A 254 -3.87 -25.29 -47.64
N GLY A 255 -3.13 -25.27 -46.53
CA GLY A 255 -1.82 -25.91 -46.40
C GLY A 255 -1.41 -26.03 -44.94
N ASP A 256 -1.27 -27.26 -44.45
CA ASP A 256 -0.77 -27.54 -43.09
C ASP A 256 0.73 -27.21 -42.95
N ILE A 257 1.14 -26.75 -41.75
CA ILE A 257 2.39 -27.12 -41.05
C ILE A 257 2.39 -26.46 -39.66
N GLU A 258 3.03 -27.11 -38.68
CA GLU A 258 2.99 -26.77 -37.25
C GLU A 258 3.89 -25.58 -36.85
N GLY A 259 3.52 -24.88 -35.78
CA GLY A 259 4.33 -23.84 -35.13
C GLY A 259 3.72 -23.42 -33.80
N ASP A 260 4.27 -23.90 -32.68
CA ASP A 260 3.70 -23.78 -31.32
C ASP A 260 4.44 -22.72 -30.48
N VAL A 261 3.68 -21.87 -29.77
CA VAL A 261 4.19 -20.89 -28.79
C VAL A 261 3.22 -20.92 -27.60
N PRO A 262 3.72 -21.08 -26.35
CA PRO A 262 2.98 -21.87 -25.37
C PRO A 262 1.76 -21.19 -24.75
N LEU A 263 0.62 -21.88 -24.83
CA LEU A 263 -0.61 -21.52 -24.13
C LEU A 263 -0.44 -21.62 -22.60
N ALA A 264 -0.77 -20.56 -21.86
CA ALA A 264 -0.76 -20.58 -20.39
C ALA A 264 -1.68 -21.68 -19.83
N LYS A 265 -1.10 -22.72 -19.22
CA LYS A 265 -1.82 -23.95 -18.84
C LYS A 265 -2.74 -23.77 -17.63
N ARG A 266 -3.97 -23.38 -17.95
CA ARG A 266 -5.20 -23.64 -17.19
C ARG A 266 -5.19 -25.04 -16.55
N LEU A 267 -5.06 -25.11 -15.22
CA LEU A 267 -5.12 -26.35 -14.45
C LEU A 267 -6.49 -27.05 -14.66
N ARG A 268 -6.48 -28.22 -15.32
CA ARG A 268 -7.59 -29.18 -15.23
C ARG A 268 -7.40 -30.06 -13.99
N ARG A 269 -8.43 -30.16 -13.16
CA ARG A 269 -8.58 -31.28 -12.23
C ARG A 269 -8.88 -32.56 -13.03
N SER A 270 -8.32 -33.69 -12.60
CA SER A 270 -8.81 -35.01 -12.97
C SER A 270 -10.04 -35.37 -12.10
N SER A 271 -10.92 -36.25 -12.60
CA SER A 271 -12.17 -36.60 -11.93
C SER A 271 -12.70 -37.97 -12.37
N SER A 272 -13.10 -38.79 -11.39
CA SER A 272 -13.93 -39.99 -11.53
C SER A 272 -14.25 -40.54 -10.12
N ASP A 273 -15.42 -41.06 -9.75
CA ASP A 273 -16.79 -41.06 -10.30
C ASP A 273 -17.72 -41.64 -9.19
N ALA A 274 -19.02 -41.37 -9.05
CA ALA A 274 -19.97 -40.41 -9.65
C ALA A 274 -20.96 -39.98 -8.50
N LEU A 275 -22.17 -39.43 -8.60
CA LEU A 275 -23.26 -39.21 -9.59
C LEU A 275 -23.81 -37.76 -9.39
N GLN A 276 -24.33 -37.04 -10.39
CA GLN A 276 -25.69 -37.09 -11.00
C GLN A 276 -26.84 -36.95 -9.99
N ASP A 277 -27.75 -35.97 -10.06
CA ASP A 277 -28.22 -35.09 -11.18
C ASP A 277 -28.51 -33.64 -10.67
N MET A 278 -28.80 -32.58 -11.46
CA MET A 278 -28.58 -32.24 -12.90
C MET A 278 -28.64 -30.70 -13.02
N VAL A 279 -27.60 -30.03 -13.53
CA VAL A 279 -27.70 -28.68 -14.13
C VAL A 279 -26.68 -28.56 -15.27
N GLY A 280 -27.17 -28.50 -16.51
CA GLY A 280 -26.45 -28.06 -17.70
C GLY A 280 -27.27 -26.97 -18.38
N GLY A 281 -26.62 -25.93 -18.90
CA GLY A 281 -27.32 -24.76 -19.46
C GLY A 281 -27.48 -24.82 -20.98
N GLU A 282 -28.51 -24.13 -21.48
CA GLU A 282 -28.67 -23.80 -22.90
C GLU A 282 -28.97 -22.29 -23.03
N GLU A 283 -28.35 -21.64 -24.03
CA GLU A 283 -28.95 -20.43 -24.62
C GLU A 283 -30.03 -20.88 -25.62
N LEU A 284 -31.30 -20.81 -25.22
CA LEU A 284 -32.43 -20.93 -26.14
C LEU A 284 -33.55 -19.96 -25.76
N SER A 285 -34.24 -19.43 -26.78
CA SER A 285 -35.33 -18.47 -26.65
C SER A 285 -36.60 -18.99 -27.33
N LEU A 286 -37.70 -18.20 -27.29
CA LEU A 286 -39.10 -18.55 -27.68
C LEU A 286 -39.84 -19.37 -26.61
N TYR A 287 -41.10 -19.12 -26.23
CA TYR A 287 -42.13 -18.14 -26.60
C TYR A 287 -42.70 -17.49 -25.30
N GLY A 288 -43.43 -16.37 -25.27
CA GLY A 288 -43.86 -15.45 -26.33
C GLY A 288 -45.30 -14.95 -26.12
N SER A 289 -45.50 -13.68 -25.75
CA SER A 289 -46.82 -13.04 -25.65
C SER A 289 -46.79 -11.52 -25.86
N ALA A 290 -47.47 -11.06 -26.94
CA ALA A 290 -47.75 -9.67 -27.33
C ALA A 290 -46.54 -8.71 -27.60
N PRO A 291 -46.37 -8.19 -28.83
CA PRO A 291 -45.40 -7.15 -29.13
C PRO A 291 -45.97 -5.74 -28.87
N ASN A 292 -45.35 -4.99 -27.96
CA ASN A 292 -45.52 -3.53 -27.89
C ASN A 292 -44.28 -2.86 -28.50
N ASN A 293 -44.44 -2.30 -29.70
CA ASN A 293 -43.34 -1.71 -30.47
C ASN A 293 -42.87 -0.36 -29.90
N THR A 294 -41.99 -0.40 -28.91
CA THR A 294 -41.12 0.73 -28.54
C THR A 294 -39.71 0.23 -28.26
N GLU A 295 -38.96 -0.11 -29.33
CA GLU A 295 -37.53 -0.37 -29.21
C GLU A 295 -36.82 0.90 -28.72
N SER A 296 -36.32 0.87 -27.49
CA SER A 296 -35.45 1.91 -26.96
C SER A 296 -34.02 1.62 -27.42
N ALA A 297 -33.36 2.64 -27.97
CA ALA A 297 -31.96 2.54 -28.41
C ALA A 297 -31.00 2.59 -27.20
N GLN A 298 -31.15 1.65 -26.26
CA GLN A 298 -30.30 1.56 -25.08
C GLN A 298 -28.88 1.13 -25.46
N LYS A 299 -27.91 2.01 -25.18
CA LYS A 299 -26.48 1.77 -25.39
C LYS A 299 -25.99 0.75 -24.36
N THR A 300 -25.67 -0.47 -24.81
CA THR A 300 -25.09 -1.50 -23.95
C THR A 300 -23.59 -1.30 -23.78
N PHE A 301 -23.09 -1.48 -22.55
CA PHE A 301 -21.65 -1.38 -22.23
C PHE A 301 -21.12 -2.71 -21.68
N LEU A 302 -19.92 -3.09 -22.13
CA LEU A 302 -19.17 -4.21 -21.58
C LEU A 302 -18.12 -3.70 -20.60
N PHE A 303 -18.20 -4.17 -19.35
CA PHE A 303 -17.25 -3.85 -18.29
C PHE A 303 -16.31 -5.02 -17.98
N ALA A 304 -15.00 -4.74 -17.90
CA ALA A 304 -13.94 -5.66 -17.52
C ALA A 304 -12.98 -5.01 -16.52
N VAL A 305 -12.72 -5.66 -15.38
CA VAL A 305 -11.72 -5.17 -14.40
C VAL A 305 -10.31 -5.32 -14.99
N ARG A 306 -9.50 -4.27 -14.88
CA ARG A 306 -8.11 -4.24 -15.38
C ARG A 306 -7.07 -4.25 -14.27
N ASP A 307 -7.38 -3.68 -13.12
CA ASP A 307 -6.47 -3.60 -11.96
C ASP A 307 -7.28 -3.42 -10.66
N SER A 308 -6.68 -3.76 -9.52
CA SER A 308 -7.26 -3.58 -8.18
C SER A 308 -6.22 -3.12 -7.15
N LEU A 309 -6.63 -2.15 -6.31
CA LEU A 309 -5.87 -1.68 -5.17
C LEU A 309 -6.46 -2.30 -3.89
N THR A 310 -5.66 -3.13 -3.22
CA THR A 310 -6.08 -3.79 -1.98
C THR A 310 -6.35 -2.79 -0.88
N ASN A 311 -7.47 -2.98 -0.19
CA ASN A 311 -7.90 -2.17 0.96
C ASN A 311 -8.12 -3.08 2.18
N VAL A 312 -7.57 -2.68 3.32
CA VAL A 312 -7.71 -3.36 4.62
C VAL A 312 -8.70 -2.68 5.56
N GLY A 313 -9.20 -1.50 5.22
CA GLY A 313 -10.23 -0.78 5.97
C GLY A 313 -11.68 -1.20 5.62
N PRO A 314 -12.66 -0.77 6.43
CA PRO A 314 -12.50 -0.25 7.79
C PRO A 314 -12.06 -1.36 8.75
N LEU A 315 -11.07 -1.10 9.61
CA LEU A 315 -10.68 -2.05 10.66
C LEU A 315 -11.70 -1.92 11.81
N LYS A 316 -12.74 -2.75 11.81
CA LYS A 316 -13.80 -2.72 12.85
C LYS A 316 -13.33 -3.27 14.19
N ASP A 317 -12.59 -4.37 14.13
CA ASP A 317 -12.05 -5.07 15.29
C ASP A 317 -10.87 -5.94 14.84
N PHE A 318 -10.01 -6.35 15.78
CA PHE A 318 -8.92 -7.27 15.51
C PHE A 318 -8.47 -8.03 16.75
N SER A 319 -7.82 -9.17 16.52
CA SER A 319 -7.15 -9.99 17.52
C SER A 319 -5.73 -10.33 17.07
N TYR A 320 -4.82 -10.52 18.02
CA TYR A 320 -3.52 -11.14 17.74
C TYR A 320 -3.64 -12.64 17.96
N GLY A 321 -3.04 -13.42 17.06
CA GLY A 321 -3.01 -14.87 17.13
C GLY A 321 -1.64 -15.42 16.80
N LEU A 322 -1.45 -16.73 16.99
CA LEU A 322 -0.19 -17.41 16.70
C LEU A 322 -0.22 -17.94 15.25
N ARG A 323 0.86 -17.76 14.51
CA ARG A 323 1.04 -18.37 13.18
C ARG A 323 1.21 -19.88 13.34
N ILE A 324 0.62 -20.68 12.43
CA ILE A 324 0.73 -22.16 12.45
C ILE A 324 2.21 -22.61 12.42
N ASN A 325 3.05 -21.93 11.66
CA ASN A 325 4.47 -22.28 11.50
C ASN A 325 5.39 -21.57 12.52
N ALA A 326 4.86 -21.09 13.65
CA ALA A 326 5.62 -20.42 14.70
C ALA A 326 6.71 -21.32 15.32
N ASP A 327 7.88 -20.76 15.61
CA ASP A 327 8.93 -21.43 16.37
C ASP A 327 8.77 -21.16 17.87
N VAL A 328 8.46 -22.20 18.63
CA VAL A 328 8.27 -22.14 20.09
C VAL A 328 9.56 -21.75 20.83
N ASN A 329 10.73 -22.02 20.24
CA ASN A 329 12.04 -21.72 20.82
C ASN A 329 12.51 -20.27 20.53
N ALA A 330 11.83 -19.55 19.65
CA ALA A 330 12.24 -18.21 19.24
C ALA A 330 12.25 -17.23 20.43
N THR A 331 13.24 -16.34 20.45
CA THR A 331 13.45 -15.34 21.50
C THR A 331 13.56 -13.92 20.92
N GLY A 332 13.41 -12.90 21.78
CA GLY A 332 13.55 -11.49 21.38
C GLY A 332 12.62 -11.11 20.23
N ILE A 333 13.18 -10.49 19.19
CA ILE A 333 12.44 -10.03 17.99
C ILE A 333 11.89 -11.23 17.19
N ALA A 334 12.64 -12.33 17.07
CA ALA A 334 12.19 -13.53 16.36
C ALA A 334 10.92 -14.12 16.98
N LYS A 335 10.75 -14.01 18.31
CA LYS A 335 9.52 -14.42 18.98
C LYS A 335 8.30 -13.59 18.59
N GLN A 336 8.47 -12.32 18.24
CA GLN A 336 7.36 -11.49 17.76
C GLN A 336 6.90 -11.96 16.37
N SER A 337 7.83 -12.41 15.50
CA SER A 337 7.56 -12.96 14.16
C SER A 337 6.66 -14.20 14.11
N ASN A 338 6.35 -14.78 15.28
CA ASN A 338 5.43 -15.90 15.44
C ASN A 338 3.96 -15.49 15.51
N TYR A 339 3.65 -14.19 15.62
CA TYR A 339 2.27 -13.71 15.78
C TYR A 339 1.75 -13.07 14.49
N GLU A 340 0.44 -12.99 14.33
CA GLU A 340 -0.22 -12.28 13.22
C GLU A 340 -1.49 -11.58 13.70
N LEU A 341 -1.92 -10.55 12.98
CA LEU A 341 -3.05 -9.71 13.34
C LEU A 341 -4.26 -10.03 12.45
N VAL A 342 -5.28 -10.67 13.01
CA VAL A 342 -6.49 -11.07 12.30
C VAL A 342 -7.56 -10.01 12.52
N CYS A 343 -7.95 -9.34 11.42
CA CYS A 343 -8.71 -8.09 11.45
C CYS A 343 -10.04 -8.20 10.70
N CYS A 344 -11.13 -7.74 11.32
CA CYS A 344 -12.43 -7.53 10.69
C CYS A 344 -12.37 -6.33 9.74
N SER A 345 -12.50 -6.57 8.43
CA SER A 345 -12.33 -5.61 7.35
C SER A 345 -13.53 -5.58 6.40
N GLY A 346 -13.74 -4.46 5.71
CA GLY A 346 -14.79 -4.30 4.71
C GLY A 346 -16.23 -4.27 5.27
N HIS A 347 -17.22 -4.29 4.37
CA HIS A 347 -18.63 -4.29 4.72
C HIS A 347 -19.50 -5.05 3.68
N GLY A 348 -20.60 -5.65 4.15
CA GLY A 348 -21.56 -6.38 3.31
C GLY A 348 -20.89 -7.46 2.46
N LYS A 349 -21.21 -7.47 1.17
CA LYS A 349 -20.61 -8.38 0.18
C LYS A 349 -19.08 -8.27 0.04
N ASN A 350 -18.49 -7.15 0.45
CA ASN A 350 -17.04 -6.91 0.43
C ASN A 350 -16.37 -7.17 1.80
N GLY A 351 -17.12 -7.61 2.81
CA GLY A 351 -16.58 -7.95 4.13
C GLY A 351 -15.65 -9.17 4.11
N ALA A 352 -14.54 -9.06 4.85
CA ALA A 352 -13.43 -10.01 4.85
C ALA A 352 -12.70 -10.04 6.20
N LEU A 353 -12.00 -11.14 6.48
CA LEU A 353 -10.87 -11.08 7.40
C LEU A 353 -9.61 -10.68 6.63
N CYS A 354 -8.83 -9.74 7.17
CA CYS A 354 -7.47 -9.46 6.73
C CYS A 354 -6.50 -9.98 7.79
N VAL A 355 -5.63 -10.91 7.41
CA VAL A 355 -4.52 -11.39 8.24
C VAL A 355 -3.28 -10.58 7.86
N LEU A 356 -2.77 -9.80 8.81
CA LEU A 356 -1.66 -8.87 8.62
C LEU A 356 -0.43 -9.34 9.39
N ARG A 357 0.72 -9.26 8.74
CA ARG A 357 2.03 -9.75 9.21
C ARG A 357 3.04 -8.64 8.94
N GLN A 358 3.82 -8.16 9.91
CA GLN A 358 4.94 -7.25 9.62
C GLN A 358 6.14 -8.05 9.12
N SER A 359 6.50 -9.15 9.79
CA SER A 359 7.57 -10.04 9.32
C SER A 359 7.12 -11.03 8.26
N ILE A 360 7.88 -11.15 7.17
CA ILE A 360 7.89 -12.35 6.32
C ILE A 360 8.49 -13.51 7.12
N ARG A 361 7.94 -14.70 6.89
CA ARG A 361 8.45 -15.99 7.39
C ARG A 361 8.38 -16.97 6.21
N PRO A 362 9.51 -17.33 5.57
CA PRO A 362 9.51 -18.16 4.36
C PRO A 362 8.87 -19.54 4.55
N GLU A 363 8.43 -20.13 3.45
CA GLU A 363 8.09 -21.55 3.39
C GLU A 363 9.39 -22.33 3.16
N MET A 364 9.78 -23.17 4.13
CA MET A 364 11.04 -23.92 4.12
C MET A 364 10.84 -25.30 3.48
N ILE A 365 11.69 -25.60 2.50
CA ILE A 365 11.70 -26.86 1.75
C ILE A 365 12.73 -27.82 2.35
N THR A 366 13.91 -27.30 2.72
CA THR A 366 15.02 -28.08 3.31
C THR A 366 15.96 -27.17 4.09
N GLU A 367 16.57 -27.67 5.16
CA GLU A 367 17.66 -27.00 5.88
C GLU A 367 18.87 -27.95 6.09
N VAL A 368 20.07 -27.38 6.13
CA VAL A 368 21.36 -28.10 6.20
C VAL A 368 22.35 -27.31 7.07
N GLU A 369 23.15 -27.98 7.89
CA GLU A 369 24.24 -27.32 8.63
C GLU A 369 25.39 -26.93 7.68
N LEU A 370 25.79 -25.66 7.71
CA LEU A 370 26.84 -25.06 6.88
C LEU A 370 27.57 -23.94 7.66
N THR A 371 28.59 -24.32 8.42
CA THR A 371 29.40 -23.38 9.20
C THR A 371 30.42 -22.63 8.34
N GLY A 372 30.81 -21.42 8.76
CA GLY A 372 31.89 -20.65 8.11
C GLY A 372 31.57 -20.02 6.75
N CYS A 373 30.30 -20.01 6.30
CA CYS A 373 29.90 -19.38 5.04
C CYS A 373 30.11 -17.84 5.07
N LYS A 374 30.56 -17.28 3.93
CA LYS A 374 30.82 -15.84 3.71
C LYS A 374 30.18 -15.25 2.44
N GLY A 375 29.48 -16.07 1.66
CA GLY A 375 28.86 -15.67 0.40
C GLY A 375 28.34 -16.88 -0.37
N ILE A 376 27.29 -16.69 -1.15
CA ILE A 376 26.61 -17.74 -1.92
C ILE A 376 26.06 -17.15 -3.22
N TRP A 377 26.25 -17.86 -4.33
CA TRP A 377 25.81 -17.43 -5.66
C TRP A 377 25.29 -18.63 -6.45
N THR A 378 24.16 -18.48 -7.11
CA THR A 378 23.73 -19.40 -8.18
C THR A 378 24.11 -18.83 -9.55
N VAL A 379 24.40 -19.72 -10.50
CA VAL A 379 24.76 -19.36 -11.88
C VAL A 379 24.11 -20.29 -12.89
N TYR A 380 23.77 -19.74 -14.05
CA TYR A 380 23.27 -20.47 -15.21
C TYR A 380 24.42 -21.01 -16.07
N HIS A 381 24.13 -21.98 -16.95
CA HIS A 381 25.05 -22.40 -18.01
C HIS A 381 24.29 -22.80 -19.27
N LYS A 382 24.35 -21.97 -20.31
CA LYS A 382 23.87 -22.33 -21.65
C LYS A 382 24.96 -23.11 -22.40
N SER A 383 24.78 -24.43 -22.51
CA SER A 383 25.71 -25.31 -23.24
C SER A 383 25.72 -24.98 -24.74
N THR A 384 26.91 -24.73 -25.29
CA THR A 384 27.10 -24.49 -26.73
C THR A 384 26.96 -25.74 -27.60
N ARG A 385 26.86 -26.93 -26.99
CA ARG A 385 26.83 -28.23 -27.69
C ARG A 385 25.43 -28.77 -28.01
N SER A 386 24.37 -28.12 -27.53
CA SER A 386 22.97 -28.60 -27.67
C SER A 386 22.18 -28.00 -28.84
N HIS A 387 22.80 -27.22 -29.73
CA HIS A 387 22.15 -26.56 -30.89
C HIS A 387 21.68 -27.50 -32.03
N SER A 388 21.52 -28.81 -31.80
CA SER A 388 21.14 -29.80 -32.83
C SER A 388 19.86 -30.58 -32.57
N ALA A 389 19.04 -30.17 -31.59
CA ALA A 389 17.69 -30.67 -31.38
C ALA A 389 16.75 -29.55 -30.91
N ASP A 390 15.47 -29.65 -31.27
CA ASP A 390 14.33 -28.85 -30.78
C ASP A 390 14.46 -27.31 -30.86
N LEU A 391 14.63 -26.80 -32.09
CA LEU A 391 14.40 -25.38 -32.46
C LEU A 391 12.93 -24.90 -32.30
N SER A 392 12.03 -25.75 -31.81
CA SER A 392 10.57 -25.53 -31.79
C SER A 392 10.02 -24.95 -30.49
N LYS A 393 10.87 -24.63 -29.50
CA LYS A 393 10.46 -24.00 -28.24
C LYS A 393 11.41 -22.86 -27.85
N VAL A 394 10.99 -21.64 -28.13
CA VAL A 394 11.53 -20.45 -27.47
C VAL A 394 10.95 -20.41 -26.06
N THR A 395 11.64 -21.03 -25.10
CA THR A 395 11.41 -20.79 -23.67
C THR A 395 11.87 -19.38 -23.32
N ASP A 396 11.15 -18.70 -22.43
CA ASP A 396 11.58 -17.41 -21.90
C ASP A 396 12.88 -17.60 -21.10
N ASP A 397 13.86 -16.70 -21.29
CA ASP A 397 15.16 -16.80 -20.63
C ASP A 397 15.01 -16.77 -19.10
N ASP A 398 14.04 -16.02 -18.57
CA ASP A 398 13.85 -15.92 -17.11
C ASP A 398 13.12 -17.15 -16.48
N ASP A 399 12.86 -18.24 -17.23
CA ASP A 399 12.31 -19.55 -16.74
C ASP A 399 13.30 -20.74 -16.91
N GLU A 400 14.59 -20.49 -17.17
CA GLU A 400 15.63 -21.53 -17.12
C GLU A 400 15.96 -21.93 -15.66
N TYR A 401 16.37 -23.18 -15.45
CA TYR A 401 16.99 -23.59 -14.18
C TYR A 401 18.44 -23.11 -14.07
N HIS A 402 18.91 -22.92 -12.84
CA HIS A 402 20.33 -22.68 -12.57
C HIS A 402 21.13 -23.98 -12.77
N ALA A 403 22.42 -23.86 -13.05
CA ALA A 403 23.32 -25.01 -13.27
C ALA A 403 24.22 -25.31 -12.06
N TYR A 404 24.74 -24.28 -11.39
CA TYR A 404 25.63 -24.44 -10.23
C TYR A 404 25.31 -23.48 -9.09
N LEU A 405 25.61 -23.95 -7.87
CA LEU A 405 25.56 -23.21 -6.61
C LEU A 405 26.98 -23.12 -6.04
N ILE A 406 27.51 -21.91 -5.93
CA ILE A 406 28.87 -21.62 -5.50
C ILE A 406 28.81 -21.05 -4.08
N ILE A 407 29.44 -21.74 -3.12
CA ILE A 407 29.45 -21.41 -1.69
C ILE A 407 30.87 -21.04 -1.28
N SER A 408 31.10 -19.79 -0.88
CA SER A 408 32.37 -19.41 -0.27
C SER A 408 32.34 -19.64 1.24
N LEU A 409 33.31 -20.39 1.73
CA LEU A 409 33.64 -20.52 3.15
C LEU A 409 34.83 -19.60 3.50
N GLU A 410 35.30 -19.64 4.74
CA GLU A 410 36.44 -18.83 5.21
C GLU A 410 37.77 -19.15 4.53
N ALA A 411 38.03 -20.43 4.21
CA ALA A 411 39.33 -20.90 3.69
C ALA A 411 39.23 -21.71 2.39
N ARG A 412 38.03 -21.96 1.87
CA ARG A 412 37.79 -22.70 0.61
C ARG A 412 36.50 -22.25 -0.06
N THR A 413 36.35 -22.59 -1.34
CA THR A 413 35.06 -22.51 -2.06
C THR A 413 34.57 -23.92 -2.34
N MET A 414 33.26 -24.13 -2.20
CA MET A 414 32.55 -25.39 -2.42
C MET A 414 31.55 -25.17 -3.56
N VAL A 415 31.43 -26.13 -4.47
CA VAL A 415 30.56 -26.02 -5.65
C VAL A 415 29.61 -27.19 -5.69
N LEU A 416 28.32 -26.90 -5.90
CA LEU A 416 27.28 -27.91 -6.06
C LEU A 416 26.61 -27.75 -7.42
N GLU A 417 26.23 -28.86 -8.04
CA GLU A 417 25.39 -28.89 -9.24
C GLU A 417 23.91 -28.80 -8.84
N THR A 418 23.09 -28.03 -9.56
CA THR A 418 21.70 -27.71 -9.19
C THR A 418 20.65 -28.46 -10.00
N ALA A 419 20.89 -29.75 -10.24
CA ALA A 419 19.96 -30.68 -10.88
C ALA A 419 18.80 -31.09 -9.93
N ASP A 420 18.24 -32.30 -10.11
CA ASP A 420 17.19 -32.90 -9.28
C ASP A 420 17.56 -32.98 -7.78
N LEU A 421 18.86 -32.96 -7.45
CA LEU A 421 19.42 -32.87 -6.12
C LEU A 421 20.62 -31.92 -6.12
N LEU A 422 20.91 -31.28 -4.99
CA LEU A 422 22.13 -30.50 -4.79
C LEU A 422 23.30 -31.43 -4.46
N THR A 423 24.15 -31.73 -5.45
CA THR A 423 25.31 -32.63 -5.33
C THR A 423 26.61 -31.85 -5.28
N GLU A 424 27.50 -32.13 -4.30
CA GLU A 424 28.82 -31.50 -4.27
C GLU A 424 29.70 -32.02 -5.41
N VAL A 425 30.23 -31.09 -6.22
CA VAL A 425 31.09 -31.34 -7.38
C VAL A 425 32.45 -30.63 -7.26
N THR A 426 32.81 -30.16 -6.06
CA THR A 426 34.04 -29.38 -5.77
C THR A 426 35.34 -30.01 -6.29
N GLU A 427 35.43 -31.33 -6.41
CA GLU A 427 36.62 -32.05 -6.90
C GLU A 427 36.64 -32.29 -8.42
N SER A 428 35.53 -32.10 -9.13
CA SER A 428 35.37 -32.43 -10.56
C SER A 428 35.21 -31.20 -11.48
N VAL A 429 35.47 -30.00 -10.97
CA VAL A 429 35.28 -28.72 -11.67
C VAL A 429 36.49 -27.80 -11.51
N ASP A 430 36.79 -26.99 -12.54
CA ASP A 430 37.98 -26.12 -12.58
C ASP A 430 37.80 -24.77 -11.83
N TYR A 431 36.78 -24.65 -10.97
CA TYR A 431 36.57 -23.46 -10.13
C TYR A 431 37.76 -23.27 -9.16
N TYR A 432 38.00 -22.02 -8.76
CA TYR A 432 38.97 -21.72 -7.72
C TYR A 432 38.42 -22.15 -6.36
N VAL A 433 38.71 -23.39 -5.96
CA VAL A 433 38.24 -24.01 -4.70
C VAL A 433 39.20 -23.81 -3.53
N GLN A 434 40.46 -23.47 -3.80
CA GLN A 434 41.56 -23.38 -2.81
C GLN A 434 41.49 -22.18 -1.86
N GLY A 435 40.50 -21.31 -2.00
CA GLY A 435 40.36 -20.11 -1.19
C GLY A 435 38.98 -19.47 -1.33
N ARG A 436 38.85 -18.24 -0.82
CA ARG A 436 37.58 -17.51 -0.76
C ARG A 436 37.14 -16.97 -2.13
N THR A 437 35.88 -17.16 -2.49
CA THR A 437 35.22 -16.46 -3.60
C THR A 437 34.60 -15.16 -3.09
N ILE A 438 34.80 -14.07 -3.83
CA ILE A 438 34.27 -12.73 -3.52
C ILE A 438 32.95 -12.48 -4.25
N ALA A 439 32.85 -12.94 -5.51
CA ALA A 439 31.63 -12.93 -6.29
C ALA A 439 31.68 -14.00 -7.38
N ALA A 440 30.51 -14.50 -7.78
CA ALA A 440 30.34 -15.24 -9.01
C ALA A 440 29.07 -14.79 -9.74
N GLY A 441 29.02 -14.99 -11.05
CA GLY A 441 27.89 -14.59 -11.90
C GLY A 441 28.06 -15.04 -13.35
N ASN A 442 27.16 -14.59 -14.22
CA ASN A 442 27.17 -14.95 -15.63
C ASN A 442 27.66 -13.83 -16.55
N LEU A 443 28.25 -14.24 -17.68
CA LEU A 443 28.63 -13.39 -18.80
C LEU A 443 28.19 -14.01 -20.14
N PHE A 444 28.17 -13.16 -21.17
CA PHE A 444 27.92 -13.46 -22.57
C PHE A 444 26.56 -14.12 -22.82
N GLY A 445 25.49 -13.68 -22.15
CA GLY A 445 24.16 -14.27 -22.26
C GLY A 445 24.12 -15.69 -21.68
N ARG A 446 24.62 -15.86 -20.45
CA ARG A 446 24.71 -17.16 -19.72
C ARG A 446 25.61 -18.22 -20.37
N ARG A 447 26.33 -17.89 -21.46
CA ARG A 447 27.30 -18.79 -22.11
C ARG A 447 28.57 -19.00 -21.28
N ARG A 448 28.88 -18.11 -20.33
CA ARG A 448 30.01 -18.27 -19.40
C ARG A 448 29.61 -17.97 -17.96
N VAL A 449 30.36 -18.56 -17.03
CA VAL A 449 30.41 -18.19 -15.62
C VAL A 449 31.70 -17.41 -15.37
N VAL A 450 31.64 -16.36 -14.57
CA VAL A 450 32.80 -15.68 -13.99
C VAL A 450 32.83 -15.92 -12.49
N GLN A 451 34.01 -16.28 -11.98
CA GLN A 451 34.29 -16.41 -10.55
C GLN A 451 35.46 -15.50 -10.19
N VAL A 452 35.28 -14.62 -9.20
CA VAL A 452 36.32 -13.68 -8.73
C VAL A 452 36.75 -14.04 -7.31
N TYR A 453 38.06 -14.07 -7.09
CA TYR A 453 38.72 -14.32 -5.80
C TYR A 453 39.76 -13.23 -5.52
N GLU A 454 40.37 -13.23 -4.33
CA GLU A 454 41.16 -12.10 -3.80
C GLU A 454 42.29 -11.58 -4.71
N ARG A 455 42.79 -12.40 -5.64
CA ARG A 455 43.95 -12.11 -6.51
C ARG A 455 43.73 -12.42 -8.00
N GLY A 456 42.51 -12.76 -8.40
CA GLY A 456 42.24 -13.14 -9.79
C GLY A 456 40.78 -13.42 -10.11
N ALA A 457 40.53 -13.78 -11.37
CA ALA A 457 39.24 -14.24 -11.85
C ALA A 457 39.38 -15.42 -12.81
N ARG A 458 38.42 -16.35 -12.79
CA ARG A 458 38.30 -17.45 -13.76
C ARG A 458 37.04 -17.28 -14.61
N ILE A 459 37.15 -17.58 -15.89
CA ILE A 459 36.03 -17.64 -16.85
C ILE A 459 35.81 -19.10 -17.24
N LEU A 460 34.60 -19.62 -17.03
CA LEU A 460 34.29 -21.05 -17.15
C LEU A 460 33.15 -21.32 -18.15
N ASP A 461 33.27 -22.44 -18.87
CA ASP A 461 32.23 -23.06 -19.69
C ASP A 461 31.64 -24.23 -18.89
N GLY A 462 30.68 -23.91 -18.01
CA GLY A 462 30.09 -24.85 -17.06
C GLY A 462 31.07 -25.22 -15.96
N SER A 463 31.59 -26.45 -16.01
CA SER A 463 32.63 -26.96 -15.12
C SER A 463 34.07 -26.66 -15.56
N PHE A 464 34.28 -26.37 -16.85
CA PHE A 464 35.63 -26.28 -17.45
C PHE A 464 36.15 -24.84 -17.48
N MET A 465 37.41 -24.63 -17.06
CA MET A 465 38.03 -23.30 -17.12
C MET A 465 38.49 -23.00 -18.55
N THR A 466 38.05 -21.84 -19.06
CA THR A 466 38.44 -21.32 -20.39
C THR A 466 39.50 -20.22 -20.31
N GLN A 467 39.56 -19.49 -19.20
CA GLN A 467 40.54 -18.43 -18.97
C GLN A 467 40.79 -18.22 -17.47
N GLU A 468 42.04 -17.92 -17.11
CA GLU A 468 42.43 -17.43 -15.78
C GLU A 468 43.08 -16.04 -15.92
N LEU A 469 42.68 -15.10 -15.08
CA LEU A 469 43.13 -13.71 -15.07
C LEU A 469 43.78 -13.39 -13.72
N SER A 470 45.10 -13.23 -13.71
CA SER A 470 45.85 -12.74 -12.55
C SER A 470 45.71 -11.22 -12.44
N ILE A 471 45.24 -10.72 -11.29
CA ILE A 471 45.13 -9.27 -11.06
C ILE A 471 46.52 -8.71 -10.70
N PRO A 472 47.01 -7.66 -11.39
CA PRO A 472 48.36 -7.16 -11.19
C PRO A 472 48.54 -6.47 -9.83
N SER A 473 49.58 -6.85 -9.09
CA SER A 473 50.03 -6.12 -7.90
C SER A 473 50.74 -4.82 -8.29
N PRO A 474 50.43 -3.66 -7.66
CA PRO A 474 51.11 -2.41 -7.96
C PRO A 474 52.61 -2.48 -7.62
N ASN A 475 53.44 -2.31 -8.66
CA ASN A 475 54.90 -2.13 -8.64
C ASN A 475 55.74 -3.21 -7.94
N SER A 476 56.24 -4.17 -8.71
CA SER A 476 57.29 -5.11 -8.29
C SER A 476 58.70 -4.50 -8.19
N GLU A 477 58.87 -3.19 -8.40
CA GLU A 477 60.14 -2.49 -8.23
C GLU A 477 60.00 -1.23 -7.36
N SER A 478 60.89 -1.09 -6.37
CA SER A 478 61.23 0.14 -5.63
C SER A 478 60.28 0.69 -4.53
N SER A 479 59.71 -0.15 -3.64
CA SER A 479 59.53 0.22 -2.21
C SER A 479 59.18 -0.97 -1.28
N PRO A 480 59.97 -1.26 -0.23
CA PRO A 480 59.70 -2.36 0.70
C PRO A 480 58.72 -1.94 1.81
N GLY A 481 57.44 -1.69 1.46
CA GLY A 481 56.46 -1.24 2.47
C GLY A 481 54.99 -1.14 2.07
N SER A 482 54.61 -1.32 0.79
CA SER A 482 53.20 -1.41 0.40
C SER A 482 52.69 -2.84 0.55
N GLU A 483 51.70 -3.05 1.41
CA GLU A 483 51.04 -4.36 1.58
C GLU A 483 50.27 -4.78 0.32
N ASN A 484 50.02 -6.09 0.18
CA ASN A 484 49.43 -6.66 -1.04
C ASN A 484 48.01 -6.12 -1.29
N SER A 485 47.81 -5.44 -2.43
CA SER A 485 46.48 -5.05 -2.88
C SER A 485 45.66 -6.28 -3.30
N THR A 486 44.39 -6.34 -2.88
CA THR A 486 43.45 -7.43 -3.17
C THR A 486 42.07 -6.88 -3.49
N VAL A 487 41.21 -7.70 -4.11
CA VAL A 487 39.82 -7.33 -4.39
C VAL A 487 39.02 -7.27 -3.08
N ILE A 488 38.24 -6.19 -2.87
CA ILE A 488 37.24 -6.09 -1.80
C ILE A 488 35.83 -6.45 -2.30
N SER A 489 35.44 -5.89 -3.45
CA SER A 489 34.05 -5.91 -3.92
C SER A 489 33.99 -5.90 -5.45
N VAL A 490 32.94 -6.50 -5.99
CA VAL A 490 32.77 -6.78 -7.42
C VAL A 490 31.36 -6.40 -7.84
N SER A 491 31.18 -5.87 -9.05
CA SER A 491 29.87 -5.66 -9.67
C SER A 491 29.90 -6.22 -11.11
N ILE A 492 28.90 -7.02 -11.47
CA ILE A 492 28.84 -7.75 -12.74
C ILE A 492 27.67 -7.20 -13.57
N ALA A 493 27.95 -6.70 -14.77
CA ALA A 493 26.94 -6.29 -15.74
C ALA A 493 27.43 -6.67 -17.15
N ASP A 494 27.02 -7.87 -17.58
CA ASP A 494 27.36 -8.51 -18.85
C ASP A 494 27.43 -7.51 -20.04
N PRO A 495 28.57 -7.39 -20.76
CA PRO A 495 29.79 -8.23 -20.73
C PRO A 495 30.92 -7.74 -19.79
N TYR A 496 30.63 -6.85 -18.84
CA TYR A 496 31.64 -6.20 -17.99
C TYR A 496 31.63 -6.69 -16.53
N VAL A 497 32.81 -6.69 -15.90
CA VAL A 497 32.95 -6.92 -14.44
C VAL A 497 33.84 -5.85 -13.82
N LEU A 498 33.28 -5.06 -12.92
CA LEU A 498 33.97 -4.01 -12.18
C LEU A 498 34.57 -4.58 -10.89
N LEU A 499 35.85 -4.33 -10.66
CA LEU A 499 36.59 -4.75 -9.46
C LEU A 499 37.02 -3.51 -8.67
N ARG A 500 36.83 -3.53 -7.35
CA ARG A 500 37.38 -2.53 -6.42
C ARG A 500 38.43 -3.14 -5.50
N MET A 501 39.58 -2.50 -5.42
CA MET A 501 40.76 -2.97 -4.71
C MET A 501 40.87 -2.40 -3.27
N THR A 502 41.70 -3.00 -2.41
CA THR A 502 41.96 -2.55 -1.03
C THR A 502 42.62 -1.18 -0.94
N ASP A 503 43.42 -0.80 -1.94
CA ASP A 503 44.01 0.54 -2.08
C ASP A 503 43.01 1.63 -2.54
N GLY A 504 41.76 1.25 -2.85
CA GLY A 504 40.72 2.15 -3.32
C GLY A 504 40.73 2.45 -4.83
N SER A 505 41.55 1.74 -5.61
CA SER A 505 41.50 1.75 -7.08
C SER A 505 40.38 0.86 -7.65
N ILE A 506 40.13 1.03 -8.96
CA ILE A 506 39.14 0.28 -9.75
C ILE A 506 39.84 -0.35 -10.96
N LEU A 507 39.48 -1.60 -11.28
CA LEU A 507 39.79 -2.25 -12.55
C LEU A 507 38.48 -2.66 -13.24
N LEU A 508 38.44 -2.63 -14.57
CA LEU A 508 37.33 -3.15 -15.37
C LEU A 508 37.79 -4.38 -16.16
N LEU A 509 37.13 -5.51 -15.96
CA LEU A 509 37.23 -6.64 -16.86
C LEU A 509 36.25 -6.40 -18.03
N VAL A 510 36.78 -6.41 -19.25
CA VAL A 510 36.03 -6.19 -20.49
C VAL A 510 35.94 -7.50 -21.25
N GLY A 511 34.73 -8.05 -21.33
CA GLY A 511 34.44 -9.23 -22.15
C GLY A 511 34.18 -8.88 -23.62
N ASP A 512 34.70 -9.71 -24.52
CA ASP A 512 34.33 -9.72 -25.94
C ASP A 512 33.20 -10.74 -26.20
N PRO A 513 31.98 -10.32 -26.58
CA PRO A 513 30.87 -11.22 -26.86
C PRO A 513 31.08 -12.16 -28.05
N ALA A 514 32.03 -11.87 -28.97
CA ALA A 514 32.29 -12.70 -30.15
C ALA A 514 33.17 -13.92 -29.79
N THR A 515 34.27 -13.71 -29.06
CA THR A 515 35.17 -14.81 -28.63
C THR A 515 34.82 -15.43 -27.29
N CYS A 516 33.93 -14.80 -26.50
CA CYS A 516 33.66 -15.12 -25.09
C CYS A 516 34.90 -15.08 -24.19
N THR A 517 35.90 -14.27 -24.54
CA THR A 517 37.11 -14.03 -23.73
C THR A 517 37.03 -12.70 -22.99
N VAL A 518 37.82 -12.55 -21.91
CA VAL A 518 37.80 -11.36 -21.05
C VAL A 518 39.21 -10.77 -20.95
N SER A 519 39.30 -9.43 -20.97
CA SER A 519 40.54 -8.66 -20.87
C SER A 519 40.52 -7.77 -19.62
N ILE A 520 41.68 -7.44 -19.05
CA ILE A 520 41.80 -6.48 -17.95
C ILE A 520 42.06 -5.09 -18.53
N ASN A 521 41.27 -4.10 -18.12
CA ASN A 521 41.42 -2.70 -18.50
C ASN A 521 41.47 -1.80 -17.25
N THR A 522 42.43 -0.87 -17.22
CA THR A 522 42.54 0.16 -16.17
C THR A 522 41.92 1.45 -16.72
N PRO A 523 40.83 1.98 -16.14
CA PRO A 523 40.22 3.17 -16.71
C PRO A 523 41.07 4.42 -16.46
N THR A 524 41.48 5.09 -17.55
CA THR A 524 42.34 6.28 -17.54
C THR A 524 41.82 7.42 -16.66
N ALA A 525 40.50 7.51 -16.46
CA ALA A 525 39.85 8.45 -15.55
C ALA A 525 40.30 8.34 -14.08
N PHE A 526 40.88 7.20 -13.66
CA PHE A 526 41.41 6.99 -12.31
C PHE A 526 42.95 6.95 -12.24
N GLU A 527 43.65 6.89 -13.38
CA GLU A 527 45.11 6.83 -13.41
C GLU A 527 45.73 8.12 -12.85
N GLY A 528 46.59 7.98 -11.83
CA GLY A 528 47.19 9.12 -11.12
C GLY A 528 46.23 9.93 -10.23
N SER A 529 44.96 9.54 -10.12
CA SER A 529 43.97 10.22 -9.27
C SER A 529 44.26 10.01 -7.78
N LYS A 530 44.06 11.07 -6.98
CA LYS A 530 44.09 11.01 -5.50
C LYS A 530 42.71 10.80 -4.88
N LYS A 531 41.64 10.66 -5.67
CA LYS A 531 40.29 10.37 -5.16
C LYS A 531 40.14 8.87 -4.86
N MET A 532 40.28 8.46 -3.59
CA MET A 532 40.02 7.08 -3.18
C MET A 532 38.52 6.74 -3.26
N VAL A 533 38.18 5.56 -3.79
CA VAL A 533 36.79 5.08 -3.96
C VAL A 533 36.30 4.36 -2.71
N SER A 534 35.14 4.78 -2.19
CA SER A 534 34.48 4.16 -1.02
C SER A 534 33.50 3.06 -1.43
N ALA A 535 32.77 3.23 -2.52
CA ALA A 535 31.89 2.22 -3.13
C ALA A 535 31.67 2.50 -4.62
N CYS A 536 31.46 1.46 -5.44
CA CYS A 536 31.18 1.59 -6.86
C CYS A 536 30.36 0.40 -7.39
N THR A 537 29.61 0.59 -8.46
CA THR A 537 28.80 -0.47 -9.09
C THR A 537 28.53 -0.19 -10.57
N LEU A 538 28.23 -1.24 -11.34
CA LEU A 538 27.73 -1.13 -12.71
C LEU A 538 26.19 -1.05 -12.72
N TYR A 539 25.66 -0.28 -13.65
CA TYR A 539 24.23 -0.20 -13.96
C TYR A 539 24.01 -0.46 -15.45
N HIS A 540 23.10 -1.37 -15.80
CA HIS A 540 22.73 -1.69 -17.18
C HIS A 540 21.30 -1.18 -17.43
N ASP A 541 21.15 -0.19 -18.29
CA ASP A 541 19.90 0.51 -18.60
C ASP A 541 19.07 -0.25 -19.65
N LYS A 542 18.65 -1.47 -19.28
CA LYS A 542 17.93 -2.41 -20.17
C LYS A 542 16.55 -1.91 -20.60
N GLY A 543 16.12 -2.36 -21.77
CA GLY A 543 14.79 -2.14 -22.33
C GLY A 543 14.83 -1.51 -23.74
N PRO A 544 13.70 -1.57 -24.49
CA PRO A 544 13.62 -1.05 -25.87
C PRO A 544 13.90 0.46 -25.95
N GLU A 545 13.63 1.18 -24.86
CA GLU A 545 14.07 2.56 -24.65
C GLU A 545 14.86 2.63 -23.33
N PRO A 546 16.20 2.78 -23.39
CA PRO A 546 17.02 3.07 -22.22
C PRO A 546 16.60 4.39 -21.58
N TRP A 547 16.39 4.37 -20.26
CA TRP A 547 15.76 5.48 -19.55
C TRP A 547 16.69 6.70 -19.40
N LEU A 548 17.99 6.48 -19.20
CA LEU A 548 19.00 7.54 -19.09
C LEU A 548 19.25 8.26 -20.42
N ARG A 549 19.04 7.60 -21.58
CA ARG A 549 19.06 8.28 -22.88
C ARG A 549 18.01 9.40 -22.94
N LYS A 550 16.82 9.20 -22.35
CA LYS A 550 15.77 10.24 -22.23
C LYS A 550 16.15 11.41 -21.32
N ALA A 551 17.19 11.28 -20.50
CA ALA A 551 17.74 12.37 -19.68
C ALA A 551 18.82 13.20 -20.40
N SER A 552 19.15 12.86 -21.66
CA SER A 552 20.09 13.60 -22.49
C SER A 552 19.44 14.80 -23.18
N THR A 553 20.20 15.89 -23.34
CA THR A 553 19.80 17.03 -24.18
C THR A 553 19.60 16.66 -25.65
N ASP A 554 20.29 15.62 -26.10
CA ASP A 554 20.38 15.25 -27.51
C ASP A 554 19.21 14.33 -27.94
N ALA A 555 18.37 13.89 -26.98
CA ALA A 555 17.32 12.90 -27.18
C ALA A 555 16.31 13.30 -28.27
N TRP A 556 16.02 14.60 -28.41
CA TRP A 556 15.11 15.17 -29.41
C TRP A 556 15.58 15.00 -30.87
N LEU A 557 16.86 14.68 -31.10
CA LEU A 557 17.39 14.34 -32.44
C LEU A 557 17.36 12.83 -32.74
N SER A 558 17.08 11.99 -31.73
CA SER A 558 17.20 10.52 -31.82
C SER A 558 15.88 9.77 -32.00
N THR A 559 14.74 10.44 -31.84
CA THR A 559 13.40 9.88 -32.11
C THR A 559 13.08 9.73 -33.61
N GLY A 560 14.01 10.09 -34.49
CA GLY A 560 13.80 10.20 -35.94
C GLY A 560 14.39 9.09 -36.83
N VAL A 561 14.94 7.99 -36.26
CA VAL A 561 15.43 6.84 -37.05
C VAL A 561 14.94 5.52 -36.45
N GLY A 562 13.81 5.04 -36.97
CA GLY A 562 13.27 3.71 -36.69
C GLY A 562 13.70 2.67 -37.72
N GLU A 563 15.00 2.46 -37.90
CA GLU A 563 15.54 1.36 -38.72
C GLU A 563 16.49 0.50 -37.89
N SER A 564 16.05 -0.72 -37.57
CA SER A 564 16.94 -1.79 -37.12
C SER A 564 17.82 -2.22 -38.29
N ILE A 565 19.13 -2.04 -38.17
CA ILE A 565 20.07 -2.59 -39.14
C ILE A 565 20.12 -4.11 -38.93
N ASP A 566 19.42 -4.84 -39.80
CA ASP A 566 19.40 -6.30 -39.80
C ASP A 566 20.79 -6.85 -40.15
N GLY A 567 21.60 -7.09 -39.12
CA GLY A 567 22.75 -7.98 -39.19
C GLY A 567 22.28 -9.41 -39.45
N ALA A 568 22.92 -10.11 -40.38
CA ALA A 568 22.43 -11.37 -40.96
C ALA A 568 22.32 -12.58 -40.00
N ASP A 569 22.66 -12.41 -38.73
CA ASP A 569 22.68 -13.47 -37.70
C ASP A 569 21.44 -13.49 -36.78
N GLY A 570 20.45 -12.62 -36.99
CA GLY A 570 19.06 -12.80 -36.52
C GLY A 570 18.80 -12.79 -35.00
N GLY A 571 19.79 -12.48 -34.16
CA GLY A 571 19.64 -12.43 -32.70
C GLY A 571 19.12 -11.08 -32.18
N PRO A 572 18.14 -11.04 -31.25
CA PRO A 572 17.67 -9.79 -30.64
C PRO A 572 18.73 -9.23 -29.67
N HIS A 573 19.56 -8.31 -30.17
CA HIS A 573 20.62 -7.67 -29.40
C HIS A 573 20.07 -6.61 -28.40
N ASP A 574 19.91 -7.02 -27.14
CA ASP A 574 19.55 -6.18 -25.98
C ASP A 574 20.68 -5.18 -25.60
N GLN A 575 20.94 -4.21 -26.49
CA GLN A 575 21.95 -3.16 -26.35
C GLN A 575 21.44 -1.95 -25.55
N GLY A 576 21.11 -2.20 -24.28
CA GLY A 576 21.01 -1.14 -23.27
C GLY A 576 22.38 -0.50 -22.99
N ASP A 577 22.39 0.76 -22.56
CA ASP A 577 23.63 1.42 -22.15
C ASP A 577 24.12 0.89 -20.80
N ILE A 578 25.44 0.81 -20.60
CA ILE A 578 26.06 0.43 -19.33
C ILE A 578 26.82 1.63 -18.76
N TYR A 579 26.63 1.87 -17.47
CA TYR A 579 27.21 2.98 -16.72
C TYR A 579 27.94 2.47 -15.47
N CYS A 580 28.99 3.16 -15.05
CA CYS A 580 29.67 2.92 -13.79
C CYS A 580 29.35 4.05 -12.82
N VAL A 581 28.73 3.72 -11.68
CA VAL A 581 28.41 4.68 -10.61
C VAL A 581 29.49 4.55 -9.53
N VAL A 582 30.13 5.66 -9.17
CA VAL A 582 31.28 5.69 -8.25
C VAL A 582 31.06 6.71 -7.15
N CYS A 583 31.17 6.28 -5.89
CA CYS A 583 31.21 7.16 -4.72
C CYS A 583 32.63 7.18 -4.13
N TYR A 584 33.14 8.38 -3.85
CA TYR A 584 34.46 8.58 -3.27
C TYR A 584 34.42 8.68 -1.74
N GLU A 585 35.60 8.60 -1.11
CA GLU A 585 35.74 8.81 0.34
C GLU A 585 35.37 10.22 0.80
N SER A 586 35.36 11.21 -0.11
CA SER A 586 34.90 12.58 0.13
C SER A 586 33.37 12.71 0.26
N GLY A 587 32.62 11.66 -0.07
CA GLY A 587 31.15 11.70 -0.17
C GLY A 587 30.62 12.25 -1.49
N ALA A 588 31.49 12.54 -2.47
CA ALA A 588 31.11 12.86 -3.85
C ALA A 588 30.73 11.59 -4.63
N LEU A 589 29.80 11.73 -5.58
CA LEU A 589 29.39 10.65 -6.49
C LEU A 589 29.42 11.13 -7.94
N GLU A 590 29.99 10.30 -8.82
CA GLU A 590 30.11 10.52 -10.25
C GLU A 590 29.57 9.29 -11.01
N ILE A 591 28.88 9.54 -12.13
CA ILE A 591 28.42 8.49 -13.06
C ILE A 591 29.26 8.60 -14.34
N PHE A 592 29.71 7.47 -14.84
CA PHE A 592 30.56 7.33 -16.02
C PHE A 592 29.90 6.44 -17.07
N ASP A 593 30.13 6.70 -18.36
CA ASP A 593 29.79 5.74 -19.43
C ASP A 593 30.80 4.56 -19.47
N VAL A 594 30.36 3.39 -19.93
CA VAL A 594 31.20 2.18 -20.08
C VAL A 594 31.20 1.78 -21.56
N PRO A 595 32.36 1.51 -22.19
CA PRO A 595 33.69 1.31 -21.59
C PRO A 595 34.58 2.56 -21.50
N ASN A 596 34.11 3.75 -21.91
CA ASN A 596 34.99 4.91 -22.12
C ASN A 596 35.40 5.66 -20.83
N PHE A 597 34.58 5.60 -19.77
CA PHE A 597 34.72 6.36 -18.53
C PHE A 597 34.77 7.91 -18.70
N ASN A 598 33.95 8.43 -19.60
CA ASN A 598 33.57 9.84 -19.59
C ASN A 598 32.59 10.11 -18.43
N CYS A 599 32.82 11.14 -17.62
CA CYS A 599 31.89 11.55 -16.57
C CYS A 599 30.63 12.19 -17.20
N VAL A 600 29.45 11.60 -16.97
CA VAL A 600 28.16 12.02 -17.55
C VAL A 600 27.19 12.65 -16.54
N PHE A 601 27.51 12.58 -15.24
CA PHE A 601 26.79 13.23 -14.12
C PHE A 601 27.73 13.30 -12.89
N SER A 602 27.71 14.39 -12.12
CA SER A 602 28.54 14.57 -10.91
C SER A 602 27.82 15.30 -9.78
N MET A 603 28.11 14.95 -8.51
CA MET A 603 27.67 15.70 -7.34
C MET A 603 28.66 15.57 -6.16
N GLU A 604 28.95 16.68 -5.47
CA GLU A 604 29.99 16.72 -4.42
C GLU A 604 29.59 16.09 -3.07
N LYS A 605 28.29 16.03 -2.75
CA LYS A 605 27.79 15.75 -1.40
C LYS A 605 26.71 14.66 -1.33
N PHE A 606 26.86 13.56 -2.06
CA PHE A 606 25.92 12.44 -2.00
C PHE A 606 25.72 11.89 -0.58
N ALA A 607 26.83 11.72 0.18
CA ALA A 607 26.81 11.22 1.55
C ALA A 607 26.07 12.12 2.56
N SER A 608 25.72 13.37 2.18
CA SER A 608 24.90 14.26 3.02
C SER A 608 23.40 13.93 2.99
N GLY A 609 22.93 13.04 2.11
CA GLY A 609 21.52 12.59 2.10
C GLY A 609 20.50 13.66 1.68
N ARG A 610 20.88 14.61 0.82
CA ARG A 610 20.01 15.68 0.31
C ARG A 610 18.70 15.15 -0.25
N THR A 611 17.61 15.91 -0.04
CA THR A 611 16.27 15.54 -0.50
C THR A 611 16.13 15.45 -2.03
N ARG A 612 16.98 16.18 -2.77
CA ARG A 612 17.09 16.13 -4.23
C ARG A 612 18.56 16.11 -4.66
N LEU A 613 18.84 15.36 -5.72
CA LEU A 613 20.16 15.31 -6.36
C LEU A 613 20.08 15.99 -7.73
N VAL A 614 21.06 16.86 -7.98
CA VAL A 614 21.18 17.72 -9.16
C VAL A 614 22.63 17.61 -9.63
N ASP A 615 22.83 17.53 -10.94
CA ASP A 615 24.17 17.51 -11.54
C ASP A 615 24.91 18.84 -11.31
N ALA A 616 26.16 18.76 -10.85
CA ALA A 616 26.96 19.91 -10.40
C ALA A 616 27.12 20.98 -11.50
N TYR A 617 27.27 20.56 -12.76
CA TYR A 617 27.38 21.45 -13.92
C TYR A 617 26.11 22.28 -14.18
N THR A 618 24.97 21.94 -13.56
CA THR A 618 23.73 22.75 -13.62
C THR A 618 23.72 23.92 -12.63
N LEU A 619 24.56 23.93 -11.59
CA LEU A 619 24.61 25.03 -10.61
C LEU A 619 25.50 26.19 -11.07
N GLU A 620 26.27 26.04 -12.14
CA GLU A 620 27.23 27.07 -12.57
C GLU A 620 26.56 28.24 -13.28
N SER A 621 25.39 28.04 -13.90
CA SER A 621 24.61 29.10 -14.57
C SER A 621 23.85 30.04 -13.63
N SER A 622 23.65 29.68 -12.35
CA SER A 622 22.76 30.42 -11.44
C SER A 622 23.46 31.42 -10.50
N LYS A 623 24.80 31.51 -10.54
CA LYS A 623 25.62 32.24 -9.55
C LYS A 623 25.49 33.78 -9.52
N ASP A 624 24.69 34.39 -10.39
CA ASP A 624 24.47 35.86 -10.40
C ASP A 624 23.27 36.35 -9.57
N SER A 625 22.44 35.47 -9.01
CA SER A 625 21.29 35.87 -8.19
C SER A 625 21.56 35.94 -6.67
N GLU A 626 22.59 35.26 -6.15
CA GLU A 626 22.86 35.15 -4.70
C GLU A 626 23.83 36.19 -4.11
N LYS A 627 23.79 37.46 -4.57
CA LYS A 627 24.67 38.55 -4.07
C LYS A 627 24.02 39.51 -3.06
N VAL A 628 22.79 39.24 -2.59
CA VAL A 628 22.00 40.22 -1.80
C VAL A 628 21.76 39.84 -0.33
N ILE A 629 21.88 38.56 0.08
CA ILE A 629 21.60 38.11 1.46
C ILE A 629 22.83 37.43 2.11
N ASN A 630 23.97 38.13 2.17
CA ASN A 630 25.13 37.69 2.96
C ASN A 630 25.98 38.88 3.45
N LYS A 631 25.48 39.62 4.46
CA LYS A 631 26.20 40.70 5.16
C LYS A 631 25.77 40.88 6.63
N SER A 632 25.93 39.85 7.48
CA SER A 632 25.93 40.04 8.95
C SER A 632 26.42 38.79 9.72
N SER A 633 27.70 38.43 9.58
CA SER A 633 28.35 37.42 10.44
C SER A 633 29.87 37.63 10.47
N GLU A 634 30.32 38.73 11.08
CA GLU A 634 31.73 38.89 11.43
C GLU A 634 32.12 37.92 12.56
N GLU A 635 33.40 37.58 12.63
CA GLU A 635 33.90 36.44 13.40
C GLU A 635 33.91 36.72 14.92
N LEU A 636 33.23 35.87 15.69
CA LEU A 636 33.46 35.72 17.13
C LEU A 636 34.06 34.35 17.40
N THR A 637 35.35 34.32 17.69
CA THR A 637 36.16 33.11 17.92
C THR A 637 35.84 32.44 19.26
N GLY A 638 34.67 31.79 19.35
CA GLY A 638 34.29 30.95 20.48
C GLY A 638 34.88 29.54 20.36
N GLN A 639 35.64 29.09 21.36
CA GLN A 639 36.18 27.73 21.44
C GLN A 639 35.10 26.71 21.86
N GLY A 640 34.10 26.52 21.00
CA GLY A 640 33.24 25.35 21.03
C GLY A 640 34.02 24.09 20.66
N ARG A 641 33.72 22.96 21.32
CA ARG A 641 34.28 21.66 20.91
C ARG A 641 33.77 21.34 19.50
N LYS A 642 34.67 21.24 18.52
CA LYS A 642 34.36 20.53 17.28
C LYS A 642 34.07 19.08 17.67
N GLU A 643 32.80 18.67 17.61
CA GLU A 643 32.49 17.24 17.61
C GLU A 643 33.15 16.60 16.39
N ASN A 644 33.65 15.37 16.55
CA ASN A 644 34.32 14.67 15.47
C ASN A 644 33.32 14.37 14.34
N VAL A 645 33.38 15.11 13.24
CA VAL A 645 32.70 14.81 11.97
C VAL A 645 33.42 13.64 11.29
N GLN A 646 33.48 12.50 11.98
CA GLN A 646 34.27 11.33 11.58
C GLN A 646 33.53 10.49 10.53
N ASN A 647 33.93 10.67 9.27
CA ASN A 647 33.90 9.64 8.24
C ASN A 647 32.55 8.93 8.02
N LEU A 648 31.47 9.69 7.82
CA LEU A 648 30.29 9.17 7.11
C LEU A 648 30.65 8.93 5.65
N LYS A 649 30.93 7.66 5.32
CA LYS A 649 31.31 7.17 3.98
C LYS A 649 30.23 6.24 3.47
N VAL A 650 30.03 6.18 2.16
CA VAL A 650 29.20 5.14 1.53
C VAL A 650 30.01 3.85 1.50
N VAL A 651 29.51 2.79 2.13
CA VAL A 651 30.17 1.47 2.19
C VAL A 651 29.70 0.53 1.08
N GLU A 652 28.51 0.78 0.54
CA GLU A 652 27.82 -0.08 -0.42
C GLU A 652 26.91 0.79 -1.31
N LEU A 653 26.87 0.50 -2.61
CA LEU A 653 26.21 1.32 -3.62
C LEU A 653 25.55 0.41 -4.67
N ALA A 654 24.28 0.66 -5.00
CA ALA A 654 23.54 -0.08 -6.01
C ALA A 654 22.69 0.88 -6.86
N MET A 655 22.57 0.63 -8.16
CA MET A 655 21.63 1.34 -9.04
C MET A 655 20.93 0.31 -9.92
N GLN A 656 19.59 0.35 -9.97
CA GLN A 656 18.80 -0.72 -10.60
C GLN A 656 17.53 -0.15 -11.23
N ARG A 657 17.15 -0.69 -12.39
CA ARG A 657 15.84 -0.56 -13.03
C ARG A 657 15.23 -1.96 -13.15
N TRP A 658 13.93 -2.06 -12.91
CA TRP A 658 13.21 -3.33 -12.84
C TRP A 658 12.27 -3.48 -14.04
N SER A 659 11.96 -4.71 -14.46
CA SER A 659 11.17 -4.98 -15.67
C SER A 659 9.69 -4.67 -15.45
N ALA A 660 9.28 -3.48 -15.90
CA ALA A 660 7.90 -3.05 -16.06
C ALA A 660 7.85 -1.90 -17.07
N ASN A 661 6.74 -1.76 -17.80
CA ASN A 661 6.56 -0.66 -18.74
C ASN A 661 6.71 0.69 -17.99
N HIS A 662 7.50 1.59 -18.55
CA HIS A 662 7.81 2.93 -18.02
C HIS A 662 8.57 2.99 -16.67
N SER A 663 9.08 1.87 -16.16
CA SER A 663 9.87 1.84 -14.92
C SER A 663 11.09 2.78 -14.98
N ARG A 664 11.49 3.32 -13.81
CA ARG A 664 12.60 4.28 -13.69
C ARG A 664 13.72 3.71 -12.81
N PRO A 665 14.98 4.16 -12.98
CA PRO A 665 16.08 3.74 -12.13
C PRO A 665 15.91 4.20 -10.66
N PHE A 666 16.27 3.32 -9.73
CA PHE A 666 16.52 3.66 -8.33
C PHE A 666 18.03 3.71 -8.07
N LEU A 667 18.48 4.63 -7.21
CA LEU A 667 19.84 4.72 -6.69
C LEU A 667 19.84 4.51 -5.18
N PHE A 668 20.68 3.58 -4.71
CA PHE A 668 20.83 3.19 -3.32
C PHE A 668 22.28 3.39 -2.87
N GLY A 669 22.48 3.92 -1.66
CA GLY A 669 23.79 3.96 -1.01
C GLY A 669 23.65 3.77 0.50
N ILE A 670 24.43 2.87 1.09
CA ILE A 670 24.41 2.63 2.55
C ILE A 670 25.63 3.31 3.19
N LEU A 671 25.41 4.05 4.27
CA LEU A 671 26.45 4.75 5.03
C LEU A 671 27.09 3.86 6.12
N THR A 672 28.26 4.27 6.60
CA THR A 672 28.97 3.64 7.73
C THR A 672 28.14 3.53 9.02
N ASP A 673 27.16 4.40 9.24
CA ASP A 673 26.25 4.35 10.40
C ASP A 673 24.99 3.50 10.18
N GLY A 674 24.90 2.81 9.04
CA GLY A 674 23.75 1.99 8.64
C GLY A 674 22.64 2.74 7.92
N THR A 675 22.71 4.07 7.79
CA THR A 675 21.68 4.85 7.07
C THR A 675 21.64 4.42 5.61
N ILE A 676 20.47 3.96 5.13
CA ILE A 676 20.24 3.69 3.71
C ILE A 676 19.68 4.96 3.06
N LEU A 677 20.40 5.47 2.06
CA LEU A 677 19.92 6.52 1.17
C LEU A 677 19.25 5.86 -0.04
N CYS A 678 17.95 6.11 -0.23
CA CYS A 678 17.16 5.62 -1.36
C CYS A 678 16.68 6.80 -2.21
N TYR A 679 16.79 6.67 -3.53
CA TYR A 679 16.47 7.73 -4.48
C TYR A 679 15.75 7.21 -5.72
N HIS A 680 14.67 7.87 -6.12
CA HIS A 680 14.02 7.65 -7.42
C HIS A 680 14.59 8.59 -8.47
N ALA A 681 14.90 8.10 -9.66
CA ALA A 681 15.20 8.96 -10.80
C ALA A 681 13.91 9.62 -11.35
N TYR A 682 14.03 10.86 -11.81
CA TYR A 682 13.00 11.56 -12.59
C TYR A 682 13.65 12.47 -13.65
N LEU A 683 12.95 12.65 -14.77
CA LEU A 683 13.34 13.60 -15.81
C LEU A 683 12.90 15.00 -15.38
N PHE A 684 13.76 16.00 -15.58
CA PHE A 684 13.47 17.40 -15.32
C PHE A 684 13.78 18.23 -16.57
N GLU A 685 12.72 18.73 -17.20
CA GLU A 685 12.80 19.65 -18.33
C GLU A 685 12.70 21.08 -17.81
N GLY A 686 13.80 21.84 -17.94
CA GLY A 686 13.85 23.23 -17.49
C GLY A 686 13.30 24.20 -18.54
N SER A 687 12.41 25.10 -18.12
CA SER A 687 11.83 26.17 -18.95
C SER A 687 12.89 27.03 -19.67
N GLU A 688 14.11 27.13 -19.14
CA GLU A 688 15.23 27.84 -19.76
C GLU A 688 15.55 27.37 -21.19
N ASN A 689 15.32 26.08 -21.50
CA ASN A 689 15.55 25.52 -22.83
C ASN A 689 14.57 26.03 -23.90
N ALA A 690 13.37 26.48 -23.51
CA ALA A 690 12.34 26.94 -24.44
C ALA A 690 12.65 28.32 -25.08
N SER A 691 13.72 29.00 -24.63
CA SER A 691 14.04 30.38 -25.02
C SER A 691 15.06 30.52 -26.15
N LYS A 692 15.58 29.42 -26.71
CA LYS A 692 16.71 29.41 -27.66
C LYS A 692 16.39 28.86 -29.05
N VAL A 693 15.28 29.31 -29.63
CA VAL A 693 14.88 28.97 -31.02
C VAL A 693 15.12 30.13 -32.00
N GLU A 694 15.20 31.38 -31.52
CA GLU A 694 15.49 32.57 -32.33
C GLU A 694 16.86 33.20 -31.98
N ASP A 695 17.95 32.54 -32.41
CA ASP A 695 19.16 33.20 -32.95
C ASP A 695 20.18 32.12 -33.40
N SER A 696 20.11 31.75 -34.68
CA SER A 696 20.98 30.71 -35.29
C SER A 696 21.60 31.16 -36.63
N VAL A 697 22.16 32.37 -36.69
CA VAL A 697 22.98 32.83 -37.84
C VAL A 697 24.23 33.57 -37.33
N VAL A 698 25.36 33.38 -38.01
CA VAL A 698 26.68 34.02 -37.77
C VAL A 698 27.46 33.54 -36.54
N ALA A 699 28.21 32.44 -36.70
CA ALA A 699 29.61 32.34 -36.27
C ALA A 699 30.32 31.13 -36.91
N GLN A 700 31.06 31.33 -38.00
CA GLN A 700 32.11 30.38 -38.43
C GLN A 700 33.47 30.86 -37.93
N ASN A 701 34.41 29.91 -37.82
CA ASN A 701 35.85 30.10 -37.59
C ASN A 701 36.31 30.55 -36.19
N SER A 702 36.47 29.57 -35.29
CA SER A 702 37.69 29.48 -34.47
C SER A 702 38.05 28.01 -34.23
N VAL A 703 39.34 27.67 -34.36
CA VAL A 703 39.85 26.31 -34.11
C VAL A 703 40.70 26.35 -32.84
N GLY A 704 40.40 25.45 -31.91
CA GLY A 704 41.32 25.05 -30.84
C GLY A 704 41.06 25.68 -29.47
N LEU A 705 40.33 24.96 -28.62
CA LEU A 705 40.68 24.70 -27.22
C LEU A 705 39.83 23.53 -26.71
N SER A 706 40.46 22.59 -26.00
CA SER A 706 39.87 21.30 -25.61
C SER A 706 39.36 21.27 -24.16
N ASN A 707 38.49 20.30 -23.89
CA ASN A 707 38.06 19.86 -22.55
C ASN A 707 37.25 20.88 -21.73
N ILE A 708 35.99 21.11 -22.14
CA ILE A 708 34.90 21.43 -21.21
C ILE A 708 34.00 20.19 -21.15
N ASN A 709 33.96 19.50 -20.01
CA ASN A 709 33.11 18.32 -19.81
C ASN A 709 31.64 18.74 -19.67
N ALA A 710 30.97 18.92 -20.80
CA ALA A 710 29.53 19.09 -20.83
C ALA A 710 28.86 17.76 -20.40
N SER A 711 28.42 17.71 -19.14
CA SER A 711 27.51 16.67 -18.65
C SER A 711 26.39 16.42 -19.65
N ARG A 712 26.22 15.15 -20.04
CA ARG A 712 25.25 14.70 -21.04
C ARG A 712 23.87 14.52 -20.41
N LEU A 713 23.80 14.06 -19.17
CA LEU A 713 22.55 13.71 -18.47
C LEU A 713 21.93 14.93 -17.76
N ARG A 714 21.88 16.09 -18.41
CA ARG A 714 21.48 17.37 -17.77
C ARG A 714 20.07 17.37 -17.21
N ASN A 715 19.17 16.56 -17.79
CA ASN A 715 17.78 16.45 -17.34
C ASN A 715 17.61 15.37 -16.25
N LEU A 716 18.66 14.60 -15.91
CA LEU A 716 18.63 13.59 -14.86
C LEU A 716 18.55 14.25 -13.48
N ARG A 717 17.51 13.93 -12.72
CA ARG A 717 17.40 14.30 -11.32
C ARG A 717 17.05 13.07 -10.49
N PHE A 718 17.35 13.15 -9.20
CA PHE A 718 16.88 12.17 -8.24
C PHE A 718 16.17 12.83 -7.07
N ILE A 719 15.18 12.16 -6.49
CA ILE A 719 14.45 12.58 -5.29
C ILE A 719 14.54 11.48 -4.22
N ARG A 720 14.83 11.87 -2.98
CA ARG A 720 15.03 10.94 -1.87
C ARG A 720 13.68 10.34 -1.44
N ILE A 721 13.60 9.02 -1.36
CA ILE A 721 12.39 8.28 -0.94
C ILE A 721 12.58 7.84 0.54
N PRO A 722 11.56 7.98 1.41
CA PRO A 722 11.58 7.29 2.71
C PRO A 722 11.56 5.77 2.53
N LEU A 723 12.16 5.06 3.48
CA LEU A 723 12.17 3.60 3.55
C LEU A 723 11.37 3.16 4.79
N ASP A 724 10.05 3.19 4.66
CA ASP A 724 9.13 2.84 5.74
C ASP A 724 9.41 1.42 6.27
N ALA A 725 9.22 1.24 7.58
CA ALA A 725 9.49 -0.01 8.33
C ALA A 725 10.95 -0.53 8.36
N TYR A 726 11.92 0.07 7.67
CA TYR A 726 13.33 -0.29 7.87
C TYR A 726 13.85 0.14 9.26
N THR A 727 14.70 -0.68 9.89
CA THR A 727 15.21 -0.46 11.25
C THR A 727 16.74 -0.44 11.24
N ARG A 728 17.36 0.74 11.34
CA ARG A 728 18.77 1.00 11.03
C ARG A 728 19.75 0.13 11.85
N GLU A 729 20.56 -0.64 11.14
CA GLU A 729 21.61 -1.51 11.70
C GLU A 729 22.95 -0.77 11.80
N GLU A 730 23.48 -0.57 13.00
CA GLU A 730 24.83 0.00 13.17
C GLU A 730 25.90 -1.04 12.77
N MET A 731 26.77 -0.66 11.84
CA MET A 731 27.83 -1.54 11.33
C MET A 731 28.87 -1.83 12.42
N SER A 732 29.19 -3.10 12.65
CA SER A 732 30.40 -3.48 13.38
C SER A 732 31.63 -3.32 12.46
N ASN A 733 32.79 -2.98 13.04
CA ASN A 733 34.02 -2.68 12.30
C ASN A 733 34.74 -3.94 11.75
N GLY A 734 34.02 -4.93 11.23
CA GLY A 734 34.57 -6.22 10.79
C GLY A 734 33.94 -6.75 9.50
N THR A 735 34.76 -6.90 8.45
CA THR A 735 34.44 -7.47 7.12
C THR A 735 33.28 -6.82 6.37
N LEU A 736 33.61 -6.02 5.35
CA LEU A 736 32.69 -5.56 4.32
C LEU A 736 32.32 -6.74 3.40
N SER A 737 31.17 -7.37 3.63
CA SER A 737 30.49 -8.21 2.64
C SER A 737 29.41 -7.39 1.93
N GLN A 738 29.18 -7.65 0.63
CA GLN A 738 27.98 -7.17 -0.06
C GLN A 738 26.73 -7.72 0.65
N ARG A 739 25.72 -6.87 0.84
CA ARG A 739 24.44 -7.20 1.48
C ARG A 739 23.26 -7.04 0.56
N ILE A 740 23.35 -6.18 -0.45
CA ILE A 740 22.32 -6.00 -1.48
C ILE A 740 22.47 -7.11 -2.52
N THR A 741 21.59 -8.11 -2.46
CA THR A 741 21.41 -9.11 -3.53
C THR A 741 20.17 -8.74 -4.35
N ILE A 742 20.36 -8.25 -5.58
CA ILE A 742 19.26 -7.98 -6.52
C ILE A 742 18.60 -9.31 -6.94
N PHE A 743 17.27 -9.33 -7.07
CA PHE A 743 16.54 -10.45 -7.66
C PHE A 743 15.51 -9.97 -8.69
N LYS A 744 15.38 -10.71 -9.79
CA LYS A 744 14.39 -10.47 -10.85
C LYS A 744 13.10 -11.25 -10.65
N ASN A 745 13.19 -12.50 -10.24
CA ASN A 745 12.05 -13.40 -10.08
C ASN A 745 12.29 -14.27 -8.85
N ILE A 746 11.57 -13.96 -7.77
CA ILE A 746 11.32 -14.89 -6.67
C ILE A 746 9.80 -14.94 -6.51
N SER A 747 9.21 -16.08 -6.85
CA SER A 747 7.76 -16.32 -6.81
C SER A 747 6.94 -15.29 -7.60
N GLY A 748 7.49 -14.78 -8.71
CA GLY A 748 6.90 -13.72 -9.54
C GLY A 748 7.21 -12.29 -9.07
N TYR A 749 7.96 -12.10 -7.99
CA TYR A 749 8.33 -10.79 -7.46
C TYR A 749 9.76 -10.38 -7.82
N GLN A 750 9.96 -9.07 -7.98
CA GLN A 750 11.26 -8.46 -8.30
C GLN A 750 11.64 -7.40 -7.28
N GLY A 751 12.95 -7.23 -7.03
CA GLY A 751 13.44 -6.33 -5.99
C GLY A 751 14.90 -6.60 -5.61
N PHE A 752 15.22 -6.40 -4.34
CA PHE A 752 16.47 -6.88 -3.73
C PHE A 752 16.25 -7.38 -2.30
N PHE A 753 17.13 -8.27 -1.86
CA PHE A 753 17.23 -8.69 -0.47
C PHE A 753 18.42 -7.98 0.17
N LEU A 754 18.27 -7.54 1.43
CA LEU A 754 19.33 -6.99 2.24
C LEU A 754 19.70 -8.01 3.33
N SER A 755 20.94 -8.49 3.34
CA SER A 755 21.48 -9.32 4.42
C SER A 755 22.04 -8.49 5.58
N GLY A 756 22.37 -9.12 6.71
CA GLY A 756 22.80 -8.46 7.96
C GLY A 756 22.10 -9.05 9.19
N SER A 757 22.20 -8.36 10.34
CA SER A 757 21.47 -8.75 11.55
C SER A 757 19.99 -8.33 11.55
N ARG A 758 19.58 -7.45 10.62
CA ARG A 758 18.16 -7.18 10.31
C ARG A 758 17.85 -7.39 8.83
N PRO A 759 17.75 -8.64 8.37
CA PRO A 759 17.49 -8.92 6.97
C PRO A 759 16.09 -8.46 6.55
N ALA A 760 15.99 -7.93 5.33
CA ALA A 760 14.75 -7.37 4.80
C ALA A 760 14.64 -7.50 3.27
N TRP A 761 13.41 -7.71 2.82
CA TRP A 761 13.02 -7.76 1.42
C TRP A 761 12.60 -6.36 0.95
N PHE A 762 13.20 -5.88 -0.13
CA PHE A 762 12.85 -4.62 -0.78
C PHE A 762 12.24 -4.92 -2.15
N MET A 763 10.92 -5.13 -2.18
CA MET A 763 10.17 -5.54 -3.37
C MET A 763 9.62 -4.32 -4.13
N VAL A 764 9.50 -4.43 -5.46
CA VAL A 764 9.05 -3.33 -6.33
C VAL A 764 7.65 -3.60 -6.87
N PHE A 765 6.72 -2.70 -6.56
CA PHE A 765 5.34 -2.74 -7.03
C PHE A 765 4.90 -1.35 -7.48
N ARG A 766 4.37 -1.20 -8.70
CA ARG A 766 3.77 0.07 -9.20
C ARG A 766 4.70 1.30 -9.07
N GLU A 767 5.98 1.15 -9.44
CA GLU A 767 7.06 2.14 -9.23
C GLU A 767 7.31 2.52 -7.74
N ARG A 768 6.91 1.67 -6.79
CA ARG A 768 7.12 1.88 -5.34
C ARG A 768 7.90 0.73 -4.72
N LEU A 769 8.71 1.05 -3.72
CA LEU A 769 9.42 0.08 -2.90
C LEU A 769 8.56 -0.33 -1.69
N ARG A 770 8.53 -1.63 -1.38
CA ARG A 770 7.91 -2.18 -0.16
C ARG A 770 8.99 -2.90 0.65
N VAL A 771 9.10 -2.58 1.93
CA VAL A 771 10.16 -3.10 2.82
C VAL A 771 9.55 -4.06 3.84
N HIS A 772 9.87 -5.35 3.70
CA HIS A 772 9.32 -6.41 4.52
C HIS A 772 10.44 -7.15 5.28
N PRO A 773 10.58 -7.01 6.61
CA PRO A 773 11.66 -7.67 7.35
C PRO A 773 11.46 -9.20 7.44
N GLN A 774 12.55 -9.95 7.61
CA GLN A 774 12.54 -11.41 7.85
C GLN A 774 13.13 -11.72 9.23
N LEU A 775 12.31 -11.55 10.27
CA LEU A 775 12.76 -11.55 11.67
C LEU A 775 12.88 -12.96 12.28
N CYS A 776 12.42 -14.00 11.57
CA CYS A 776 12.24 -15.36 12.09
C CYS A 776 13.54 -16.12 12.40
N ASP A 777 14.59 -15.96 11.59
CA ASP A 777 15.86 -16.69 11.71
C ASP A 777 17.01 -15.82 12.26
N GLY A 778 16.73 -14.56 12.61
CA GLY A 778 17.73 -13.61 13.10
C GLY A 778 18.65 -13.08 12.00
N SER A 779 19.96 -13.19 12.21
CA SER A 779 20.97 -12.65 11.28
C SER A 779 21.22 -13.58 10.10
N ILE A 780 21.23 -13.03 8.89
CA ILE A 780 21.49 -13.74 7.63
C ILE A 780 22.79 -13.19 7.03
N VAL A 781 23.73 -14.09 6.74
CA VAL A 781 25.08 -13.76 6.26
C VAL A 781 25.15 -13.75 4.74
N ALA A 782 24.46 -14.69 4.08
CA ALA A 782 24.49 -14.87 2.64
C ALA A 782 23.10 -15.21 2.11
N PHE A 783 22.77 -14.74 0.90
CA PHE A 783 21.47 -14.93 0.24
C PHE A 783 21.67 -14.97 -1.29
N THR A 784 20.99 -15.90 -1.98
CA THR A 784 20.93 -15.95 -3.44
C THR A 784 19.60 -16.53 -3.93
N VAL A 785 19.24 -16.27 -5.20
CA VAL A 785 18.07 -16.88 -5.86
C VAL A 785 18.30 -18.37 -6.12
N LEU A 786 17.24 -19.17 -6.16
CA LEU A 786 17.31 -20.55 -6.64
C LEU A 786 16.06 -20.86 -7.45
N HIS A 787 16.29 -21.27 -8.70
CA HIS A 787 15.29 -21.93 -9.52
C HIS A 787 15.86 -23.27 -9.97
N ASN A 788 15.30 -24.36 -9.44
CA ASN A 788 15.49 -25.74 -9.90
C ASN A 788 14.18 -26.52 -9.77
N VAL A 789 14.16 -27.79 -10.22
CA VAL A 789 12.97 -28.66 -10.29
C VAL A 789 12.18 -28.74 -8.97
N ASN A 790 12.87 -28.75 -7.82
CA ASN A 790 12.25 -28.86 -6.49
C ASN A 790 11.93 -27.51 -5.84
N CYS A 791 12.47 -26.41 -6.38
CA CYS A 791 12.35 -25.06 -5.84
C CYS A 791 12.17 -24.08 -6.99
N ASN A 792 10.94 -24.00 -7.52
CA ASN A 792 10.61 -23.10 -8.62
C ASN A 792 10.59 -21.64 -8.13
N HIS A 793 11.38 -20.78 -8.76
CA HIS A 793 11.49 -19.34 -8.44
C HIS A 793 11.57 -19.05 -6.92
N GLY A 794 12.45 -19.78 -6.22
CA GLY A 794 12.72 -19.63 -4.79
C GLY A 794 14.09 -19.03 -4.50
N PHE A 795 14.66 -19.37 -3.34
CA PHE A 795 15.91 -18.79 -2.84
C PHE A 795 16.61 -19.67 -1.80
N ILE A 796 17.90 -19.40 -1.60
CA ILE A 796 18.73 -19.98 -0.53
C ILE A 796 19.28 -18.85 0.33
N TYR A 797 19.28 -19.04 1.65
CA TYR A 797 20.02 -18.17 2.57
C TYR A 797 20.76 -18.96 3.64
N VAL A 798 21.77 -18.33 4.26
CA VAL A 798 22.57 -18.92 5.34
C VAL A 798 22.56 -17.99 6.56
N THR A 799 22.15 -18.53 7.71
CA THR A 799 22.08 -17.78 8.98
C THR A 799 23.47 -17.60 9.61
N SER A 800 23.62 -16.62 10.50
CA SER A 800 24.86 -16.45 11.27
C SER A 800 25.15 -17.57 12.28
N GLN A 801 24.23 -18.53 12.43
CA GLN A 801 24.39 -19.73 13.24
C GLN A 801 25.02 -20.88 12.42
N GLY A 802 25.17 -20.71 11.10
CA GLY A 802 25.66 -21.75 10.20
C GLY A 802 24.58 -22.74 9.76
N ILE A 803 23.36 -22.26 9.50
CA ILE A 803 22.27 -23.07 8.93
C ILE A 803 21.94 -22.51 7.55
N LEU A 804 22.08 -23.33 6.51
CA LEU A 804 21.59 -23.06 5.15
C LEU A 804 20.12 -23.49 5.06
N LYS A 805 19.27 -22.66 4.44
CA LYS A 805 17.86 -22.95 4.22
C LYS A 805 17.45 -22.69 2.76
N ILE A 806 16.72 -23.64 2.18
CA ILE A 806 16.11 -23.57 0.85
C ILE A 806 14.63 -23.22 1.04
N CYS A 807 14.16 -22.15 0.40
CA CYS A 807 12.87 -21.54 0.70
C CYS A 807 12.13 -20.96 -0.52
N GLN A 808 10.81 -20.78 -0.36
CA GLN A 808 9.93 -20.01 -1.23
C GLN A 808 9.18 -18.92 -0.44
N ILE A 809 8.61 -17.95 -1.16
CA ILE A 809 7.79 -16.88 -0.57
C ILE A 809 6.34 -17.40 -0.39
N PRO A 810 5.69 -17.17 0.76
CA PRO A 810 4.31 -17.60 0.99
C PRO A 810 3.29 -17.07 -0.04
N SER A 811 2.88 -17.93 -0.96
CA SER A 811 2.10 -17.56 -2.17
C SER A 811 0.72 -16.91 -1.91
N ALA A 812 0.14 -17.10 -0.72
CA ALA A 812 -1.20 -16.63 -0.39
C ALA A 812 -1.28 -15.20 0.20
N SER A 813 -0.16 -14.47 0.31
CA SER A 813 -0.12 -13.10 0.81
C SER A 813 0.09 -12.10 -0.33
N ASN A 814 -0.60 -10.95 -0.30
CA ASN A 814 -0.30 -9.81 -1.16
C ASN A 814 0.79 -8.95 -0.50
N TYR A 815 1.89 -8.72 -1.24
CA TYR A 815 3.06 -7.98 -0.80
C TYR A 815 3.11 -6.50 -1.25
N ASP A 816 2.17 -6.03 -2.10
CA ASP A 816 1.99 -4.61 -2.44
C ASP A 816 1.15 -3.85 -1.39
N ASN A 817 1.53 -4.01 -0.13
CA ASN A 817 0.95 -3.30 1.01
C ASN A 817 2.11 -2.87 1.93
N TYR A 818 1.83 -2.07 2.96
CA TYR A 818 2.87 -1.73 3.96
C TYR A 818 3.24 -2.95 4.82
N TRP A 819 2.25 -3.76 5.18
CA TRP A 819 2.43 -5.08 5.80
C TRP A 819 1.81 -6.13 4.86
N PRO A 820 2.48 -7.28 4.59
CA PRO A 820 1.89 -8.37 3.82
C PRO A 820 0.53 -8.82 4.35
N VAL A 821 -0.45 -8.92 3.45
CA VAL A 821 -1.86 -9.19 3.78
C VAL A 821 -2.40 -10.41 3.07
N GLN A 822 -3.02 -11.32 3.83
CA GLN A 822 -3.85 -12.40 3.31
C GLN A 822 -5.32 -12.05 3.57
N LYS A 823 -6.12 -11.90 2.51
CA LYS A 823 -7.53 -11.42 2.58
C LYS A 823 -8.52 -12.56 2.31
N ILE A 824 -9.37 -12.83 3.29
CA ILE A 824 -10.29 -13.98 3.35
C ILE A 824 -11.73 -13.45 3.21
N PRO A 825 -12.40 -13.62 2.05
CA PRO A 825 -13.72 -13.05 1.82
C PRO A 825 -14.81 -13.80 2.60
N LEU A 826 -15.54 -13.09 3.47
CA LEU A 826 -16.60 -13.65 4.30
C LEU A 826 -17.98 -13.59 3.64
N ARG A 827 -18.14 -12.71 2.63
CA ARG A 827 -19.40 -12.37 1.93
C ARG A 827 -20.51 -11.79 2.84
N GLY A 828 -20.15 -11.38 4.05
CA GLY A 828 -20.99 -10.69 5.01
C GLY A 828 -20.14 -9.71 5.82
N THR A 829 -20.78 -8.80 6.55
CA THR A 829 -20.11 -7.80 7.39
C THR A 829 -19.48 -8.46 8.61
N PRO A 830 -18.14 -8.47 8.78
CA PRO A 830 -17.55 -8.82 10.07
C PRO A 830 -17.78 -7.68 11.06
N HIS A 831 -17.95 -8.02 12.35
CA HIS A 831 -18.12 -7.02 13.41
C HIS A 831 -17.09 -7.15 14.53
N GLN A 832 -16.77 -8.37 14.95
CA GLN A 832 -15.89 -8.60 16.11
C GLN A 832 -15.20 -9.96 16.02
N VAL A 833 -13.93 -10.06 16.41
CA VAL A 833 -13.12 -11.29 16.35
C VAL A 833 -12.31 -11.48 17.63
N THR A 834 -12.17 -12.73 18.08
CA THR A 834 -11.33 -13.11 19.22
C THR A 834 -10.51 -14.34 18.86
N TYR A 835 -9.28 -14.44 19.37
CA TYR A 835 -8.44 -15.63 19.25
C TYR A 835 -8.61 -16.53 20.48
N PHE A 836 -8.71 -17.84 20.28
CA PHE A 836 -8.78 -18.86 21.33
C PHE A 836 -7.51 -19.71 21.33
N ALA A 837 -6.50 -19.23 22.07
CA ALA A 837 -5.14 -19.79 22.07
C ALA A 837 -5.04 -21.29 22.44
N GLU A 838 -5.93 -21.82 23.28
CA GLU A 838 -5.95 -23.25 23.64
C GLU A 838 -6.44 -24.20 22.52
N ARG A 839 -6.92 -23.64 21.41
CA ARG A 839 -7.46 -24.41 20.26
C ARG A 839 -6.98 -23.88 18.90
N ASN A 840 -6.25 -22.77 18.84
CA ASN A 840 -5.90 -22.06 17.60
C ASN A 840 -7.11 -21.59 16.76
N LEU A 841 -8.28 -21.39 17.40
CA LEU A 841 -9.53 -21.03 16.72
C LEU A 841 -9.84 -19.53 16.79
N TYR A 842 -10.59 -19.04 15.81
CA TYR A 842 -11.01 -17.65 15.70
C TYR A 842 -12.54 -17.52 15.59
N PRO A 843 -13.26 -17.44 16.72
CA PRO A 843 -14.66 -17.02 16.74
C PRO A 843 -14.84 -15.58 16.23
N ILE A 844 -15.76 -15.37 15.30
CA ILE A 844 -16.06 -14.09 14.64
C ILE A 844 -17.58 -13.87 14.52
N ILE A 845 -18.04 -12.67 14.88
CA ILE A 845 -19.40 -12.20 14.58
C ILE A 845 -19.45 -11.69 13.14
N VAL A 846 -20.39 -12.22 12.36
CA VAL A 846 -20.72 -11.80 10.99
C VAL A 846 -22.21 -11.45 10.91
N SER A 847 -22.58 -10.46 10.09
CA SER A 847 -23.96 -10.28 9.63
C SER A 847 -24.07 -10.37 8.10
N VAL A 848 -25.21 -10.87 7.63
CA VAL A 848 -25.55 -11.00 6.20
C VAL A 848 -26.88 -10.28 5.95
N PRO A 849 -26.98 -9.39 4.95
CA PRO A 849 -28.24 -8.74 4.60
C PRO A 849 -29.19 -9.73 3.92
N VAL A 850 -30.39 -9.88 4.46
CA VAL A 850 -31.44 -10.79 3.98
C VAL A 850 -32.70 -9.98 3.66
N HIS A 851 -33.30 -10.23 2.49
CA HIS A 851 -34.57 -9.61 2.11
C HIS A 851 -35.75 -10.37 2.70
N LYS A 852 -36.49 -9.75 3.62
CA LYS A 852 -37.71 -10.28 4.24
C LYS A 852 -38.94 -9.48 3.81
N PRO A 853 -40.09 -10.11 3.51
CA PRO A 853 -41.36 -9.41 3.34
C PRO A 853 -41.72 -8.51 4.53
N VAL A 854 -42.27 -7.33 4.26
CA VAL A 854 -42.62 -6.33 5.28
C VAL A 854 -43.59 -6.88 6.33
N ASN A 855 -44.53 -7.75 5.95
CA ASN A 855 -45.43 -8.40 6.90
C ASN A 855 -44.69 -9.30 7.92
N GLN A 856 -43.61 -10.00 7.52
CA GLN A 856 -42.77 -10.79 8.42
C GLN A 856 -41.99 -9.88 9.36
N VAL A 857 -41.38 -8.81 8.84
CA VAL A 857 -40.66 -7.81 9.64
C VAL A 857 -41.59 -7.21 10.70
N LEU A 858 -42.77 -6.73 10.31
CA LEU A 858 -43.78 -6.18 11.22
C LEU A 858 -44.24 -7.20 12.27
N SER A 859 -44.49 -8.46 11.89
CA SER A 859 -44.88 -9.50 12.87
C SER A 859 -43.82 -9.71 13.96
N SER A 860 -42.52 -9.64 13.61
CA SER A 860 -41.42 -9.76 14.57
C SER A 860 -41.25 -8.57 15.53
N LEU A 861 -42.00 -7.47 15.32
CA LEU A 861 -42.06 -6.32 16.24
C LEU A 861 -43.20 -6.44 17.26
N VAL A 862 -44.26 -7.19 16.93
CA VAL A 862 -45.52 -7.25 17.72
C VAL A 862 -45.49 -8.33 18.81
N ASP A 863 -44.70 -9.39 18.61
CA ASP A 863 -44.89 -10.70 19.25
C ASP A 863 -44.61 -10.80 20.76
N GLN A 864 -44.32 -9.68 21.46
CA GLN A 864 -43.85 -9.72 22.86
C GLN A 864 -44.37 -8.61 23.81
N GLU A 865 -45.42 -7.86 23.48
CA GLU A 865 -46.19 -7.07 24.48
C GLU A 865 -47.71 -7.28 24.36
N VAL A 866 -48.42 -7.07 25.48
CA VAL A 866 -49.78 -7.57 25.68
C VAL A 866 -50.86 -6.55 25.30
N GLY A 867 -51.76 -6.95 24.40
CA GLY A 867 -53.16 -6.51 24.43
C GLY A 867 -53.54 -5.25 23.66
N HIS A 868 -52.59 -4.54 23.03
CA HIS A 868 -52.90 -3.46 22.09
C HIS A 868 -52.62 -3.89 20.65
N GLN A 869 -53.70 -4.24 19.94
CA GLN A 869 -53.67 -4.23 18.48
C GLN A 869 -53.40 -2.79 18.02
N MET A 870 -52.28 -2.56 17.34
CA MET A 870 -52.24 -1.46 16.39
C MET A 870 -53.13 -1.85 15.22
N ASP A 871 -54.18 -1.07 14.98
CA ASP A 871 -55.11 -1.29 13.87
C ASP A 871 -54.35 -1.20 12.54
N ASN A 872 -54.06 -2.34 11.93
CA ASN A 872 -53.45 -2.47 10.59
C ASN A 872 -54.44 -2.09 9.48
N HIS A 873 -55.09 -0.93 9.62
CA HIS A 873 -55.97 -0.36 8.62
C HIS A 873 -55.17 0.43 7.57
N ASN A 874 -55.42 0.10 6.30
CA ASN A 874 -54.96 0.82 5.11
C ASN A 874 -53.51 0.57 4.63
N LEU A 875 -52.97 -0.64 4.81
CA LEU A 875 -51.92 -1.17 3.92
C LEU A 875 -52.54 -2.15 2.92
N SER A 876 -52.23 -1.99 1.64
CA SER A 876 -52.76 -2.87 0.58
C SER A 876 -51.92 -4.15 0.39
N SER A 877 -52.47 -5.15 -0.31
CA SER A 877 -51.85 -6.49 -0.45
C SER A 877 -50.45 -6.44 -1.09
N ASP A 878 -50.25 -5.57 -2.08
CA ASP A 878 -48.94 -5.31 -2.71
C ASP A 878 -47.91 -4.75 -1.73
N GLU A 879 -48.34 -4.03 -0.70
CA GLU A 879 -47.47 -3.33 0.24
C GLU A 879 -46.98 -4.23 1.35
N LEU A 880 -47.82 -5.21 1.73
CA LEU A 880 -47.48 -6.29 2.65
C LEU A 880 -46.51 -7.30 2.01
N GLN A 881 -46.46 -7.38 0.68
CA GLN A 881 -45.50 -8.20 -0.09
C GLN A 881 -44.18 -7.48 -0.43
N ARG A 882 -44.07 -6.17 -0.19
CA ARG A 882 -42.78 -5.44 -0.36
C ARG A 882 -41.69 -6.10 0.47
N THR A 883 -40.47 -6.18 -0.06
CA THR A 883 -39.30 -6.70 0.66
C THR A 883 -38.51 -5.57 1.32
N TYR A 884 -38.04 -5.84 2.54
CA TYR A 884 -37.17 -4.98 3.32
C TYR A 884 -35.89 -5.73 3.66
N THR A 885 -34.76 -5.03 3.78
CA THR A 885 -33.45 -5.66 4.05
C THR A 885 -33.17 -5.64 5.55
N VAL A 886 -32.96 -6.81 6.14
CA VAL A 886 -32.61 -6.99 7.56
C VAL A 886 -31.29 -7.77 7.63
N ASP A 887 -30.36 -7.31 8.45
CA ASP A 887 -29.13 -8.05 8.74
C ASP A 887 -29.44 -9.22 9.69
N GLU A 888 -29.18 -10.46 9.27
CA GLU A 888 -29.16 -11.63 10.15
C GLU A 888 -27.74 -11.87 10.68
N PHE A 889 -27.60 -12.22 11.96
CA PHE A 889 -26.32 -12.35 12.65
C PHE A 889 -25.97 -13.81 12.94
N GLU A 890 -24.69 -14.14 12.87
CA GLU A 890 -24.14 -15.45 13.23
C GLU A 890 -22.73 -15.33 13.82
N VAL A 891 -22.35 -16.30 14.65
CA VAL A 891 -20.97 -16.46 15.10
C VAL A 891 -20.36 -17.65 14.37
N ARG A 892 -19.45 -17.38 13.43
CA ARG A 892 -18.64 -18.41 12.76
C ARG A 892 -17.41 -18.70 13.62
N ILE A 893 -16.96 -19.95 13.65
CA ILE A 893 -15.72 -20.36 14.30
C ILE A 893 -14.78 -20.86 13.21
N LEU A 894 -13.73 -20.07 12.97
CA LEU A 894 -12.81 -20.27 11.87
C LEU A 894 -11.50 -20.91 12.35
N GLU A 895 -10.93 -21.75 11.48
CA GLU A 895 -9.60 -22.34 11.65
C GLU A 895 -8.78 -22.19 10.35
N PRO A 896 -7.53 -21.73 10.41
CA PRO A 896 -6.60 -21.82 9.28
C PRO A 896 -6.14 -23.27 9.08
N GLU A 897 -6.28 -23.80 7.86
CA GLU A 897 -5.89 -25.20 7.54
C GLU A 897 -4.36 -25.43 7.67
N LYS A 898 -3.59 -24.47 7.18
CA LYS A 898 -2.11 -24.48 7.13
C LYS A 898 -1.58 -23.05 7.04
N SER A 899 -0.27 -22.87 7.23
CA SER A 899 0.38 -21.57 6.94
C SER A 899 0.09 -21.18 5.47
N GLY A 900 -0.38 -19.95 5.24
CA GLY A 900 -0.84 -19.50 3.92
C GLY A 900 -2.07 -20.26 3.35
N GLY A 901 -2.71 -21.14 4.11
CA GLY A 901 -3.84 -21.95 3.66
C GLY A 901 -5.16 -21.18 3.52
N PRO A 902 -6.19 -21.82 2.94
CA PRO A 902 -7.56 -21.40 3.13
C PRO A 902 -7.95 -21.44 4.62
N TRP A 903 -9.01 -20.71 4.96
CA TRP A 903 -9.60 -20.70 6.29
C TRP A 903 -10.98 -21.36 6.23
N GLU A 904 -11.23 -22.33 7.10
CA GLU A 904 -12.46 -23.11 7.11
C GLU A 904 -13.38 -22.69 8.26
N THR A 905 -14.69 -22.72 8.03
CA THR A 905 -15.69 -22.58 9.11
C THR A 905 -15.96 -23.95 9.70
N LYS A 906 -15.45 -24.22 10.90
CA LYS A 906 -15.60 -25.51 11.59
C LYS A 906 -16.94 -25.63 12.33
N ALA A 907 -17.53 -24.51 12.74
CA ALA A 907 -18.87 -24.42 13.32
C ALA A 907 -19.49 -23.03 13.11
N THR A 908 -20.82 -22.95 13.14
CA THR A 908 -21.61 -21.71 13.05
C THR A 908 -22.72 -21.73 14.10
N ILE A 909 -22.89 -20.61 14.81
CA ILE A 909 -23.96 -20.38 15.78
C ILE A 909 -24.85 -19.26 15.23
N PRO A 910 -26.01 -19.57 14.62
CA PRO A 910 -26.94 -18.54 14.13
C PRO A 910 -27.66 -17.87 15.30
N MET A 911 -27.92 -16.57 15.20
CA MET A 911 -28.78 -15.83 16.13
C MET A 911 -30.26 -15.99 15.74
N GLN A 912 -31.16 -15.60 16.64
CA GLN A 912 -32.61 -15.58 16.38
C GLN A 912 -33.01 -14.43 15.44
N SER A 913 -34.21 -14.46 14.88
CA SER A 913 -34.71 -13.34 14.07
C SER A 913 -34.74 -12.05 14.90
N SER A 914 -34.20 -10.98 14.33
CA SER A 914 -34.06 -9.66 15.00
C SER A 914 -33.12 -9.64 16.22
N GLU A 915 -32.34 -10.71 16.45
CA GLU A 915 -31.27 -10.79 17.46
C GLU A 915 -29.90 -10.49 16.84
N ASN A 916 -29.28 -9.38 17.25
CA ASN A 916 -27.95 -8.99 16.81
C ASN A 916 -26.90 -9.43 17.83
N ALA A 917 -25.90 -10.19 17.41
CA ALA A 917 -24.71 -10.46 18.23
C ALA A 917 -23.86 -9.19 18.36
N LEU A 918 -23.66 -8.69 19.58
CA LEU A 918 -22.94 -7.45 19.86
C LEU A 918 -21.49 -7.70 20.31
N THR A 919 -21.23 -8.80 20.99
CA THR A 919 -19.89 -9.11 21.53
C THR A 919 -19.61 -10.60 21.60
N VAL A 920 -18.36 -10.99 21.31
CA VAL A 920 -17.84 -12.35 21.42
C VAL A 920 -16.48 -12.33 22.10
N ARG A 921 -16.31 -13.13 23.16
CA ARG A 921 -15.09 -13.17 23.98
C ARG A 921 -14.78 -14.58 24.43
N VAL A 922 -13.50 -14.96 24.39
CA VAL A 922 -13.01 -16.08 25.21
C VAL A 922 -12.93 -15.58 26.66
N VAL A 923 -13.54 -16.30 27.58
CA VAL A 923 -13.56 -15.97 29.01
C VAL A 923 -13.13 -17.19 29.82
N THR A 924 -12.11 -17.01 30.67
CA THR A 924 -11.74 -18.02 31.67
C THR A 924 -12.53 -17.74 32.94
N LEU A 925 -13.36 -18.69 33.38
CA LEU A 925 -14.23 -18.60 34.54
C LEU A 925 -13.86 -19.68 35.56
N PHE A 926 -13.89 -19.35 36.85
CA PHE A 926 -13.68 -20.30 37.93
C PHE A 926 -15.01 -21.00 38.23
N ASN A 927 -15.09 -22.29 37.92
CA ASN A 927 -16.28 -23.08 38.21
C ASN A 927 -16.31 -23.42 39.71
N THR A 928 -17.30 -22.88 40.43
CA THR A 928 -17.42 -23.04 41.88
C THR A 928 -17.69 -24.48 42.32
N THR A 929 -18.10 -25.35 41.41
CA THR A 929 -18.47 -26.75 41.66
C THR A 929 -17.28 -27.69 41.43
N THR A 930 -16.60 -27.60 40.27
CA THR A 930 -15.41 -28.42 39.97
C THR A 930 -14.13 -27.91 40.64
N LYS A 931 -14.09 -26.62 41.02
CA LYS A 931 -12.91 -25.89 41.51
C LYS A 931 -11.79 -25.70 40.47
N GLU A 932 -12.10 -25.87 39.20
CA GLU A 932 -11.18 -25.62 38.08
C GLU A 932 -11.52 -24.32 37.33
N ASN A 933 -10.58 -23.86 36.51
CA ASN A 933 -10.78 -22.73 35.60
C ASN A 933 -11.17 -23.27 34.21
N GLU A 934 -12.32 -22.83 33.71
CA GLU A 934 -12.89 -23.24 32.43
C GLU A 934 -12.82 -22.08 31.43
N SER A 935 -12.14 -22.29 30.30
CA SER A 935 -12.13 -21.33 29.18
C SER A 935 -13.32 -21.60 28.26
N LEU A 936 -14.29 -20.69 28.27
CA LEU A 936 -15.54 -20.76 27.51
C LEU A 936 -15.62 -19.63 26.48
N LEU A 937 -16.42 -19.83 25.44
CA LEU A 937 -16.81 -18.79 24.49
C LEU A 937 -18.07 -18.10 25.00
N ALA A 938 -18.00 -16.81 25.29
CA ALA A 938 -19.14 -16.00 25.73
C ALA A 938 -19.61 -15.06 24.61
N ILE A 939 -20.91 -15.10 24.32
CA ILE A 939 -21.58 -14.26 23.32
C ILE A 939 -22.64 -13.42 24.03
N GLY A 940 -22.68 -12.12 23.70
CA GLY A 940 -23.69 -11.17 24.17
C GLY A 940 -24.47 -10.60 23.00
N THR A 941 -25.79 -10.62 23.08
CA THR A 941 -26.71 -10.23 22.00
C THR A 941 -27.69 -9.13 22.42
N ALA A 942 -28.41 -8.57 21.46
CA ALA A 942 -29.56 -7.71 21.70
C ALA A 942 -30.66 -7.95 20.66
N TYR A 943 -31.92 -7.99 21.10
CA TYR A 943 -33.08 -7.98 20.22
C TYR A 943 -33.37 -6.52 19.82
N ILE A 944 -33.37 -6.22 18.53
CA ILE A 944 -33.56 -4.86 18.00
C ILE A 944 -34.89 -4.77 17.26
N GLN A 945 -35.85 -4.07 17.89
CA GLN A 945 -37.26 -3.99 17.46
C GLN A 945 -37.75 -2.53 17.33
N GLY A 946 -36.84 -1.58 17.07
CA GLY A 946 -37.13 -0.14 17.05
C GLY A 946 -36.80 0.58 18.36
N GLU A 947 -37.13 1.87 18.44
CA GLU A 947 -36.84 2.71 19.63
C GLU A 947 -37.92 2.59 20.71
N ASP A 948 -39.19 2.42 20.32
CA ASP A 948 -40.34 2.32 21.25
C ASP A 948 -40.40 0.98 22.02
N VAL A 949 -39.68 -0.05 21.57
CA VAL A 949 -39.71 -1.40 22.17
C VAL A 949 -38.58 -1.56 23.19
N ALA A 950 -38.93 -2.04 24.40
CA ALA A 950 -37.97 -2.20 25.49
C ALA A 950 -36.88 -3.24 25.17
N ALA A 951 -35.64 -2.74 24.99
CA ALA A 951 -34.49 -3.56 24.60
C ALA A 951 -34.22 -4.75 25.56
N ARG A 952 -34.04 -5.93 24.97
CA ARG A 952 -33.65 -7.19 25.62
C ARG A 952 -32.34 -7.70 25.01
N GLY A 953 -31.68 -8.63 25.69
CA GLY A 953 -30.50 -9.29 25.16
C GLY A 953 -30.25 -10.64 25.82
N ARG A 954 -29.50 -11.51 25.13
CA ARG A 954 -29.18 -12.87 25.57
C ARG A 954 -27.70 -13.00 25.91
N VAL A 955 -27.40 -13.76 26.95
CA VAL A 955 -26.05 -14.23 27.28
C VAL A 955 -25.98 -15.70 26.91
N ILE A 956 -25.02 -16.06 26.08
CA ILE A 956 -24.77 -17.45 25.66
C ILE A 956 -23.34 -17.82 26.07
N LEU A 957 -23.15 -18.95 26.75
CA LEU A 957 -21.85 -19.57 26.98
C LEU A 957 -21.76 -20.90 26.25
N CYS A 958 -20.75 -21.05 25.41
CA CYS A 958 -20.45 -22.29 24.69
C CYS A 958 -19.11 -22.87 25.14
N SER A 959 -19.05 -24.20 25.27
CA SER A 959 -17.79 -24.93 25.39
C SER A 959 -17.35 -25.43 24.02
N ILE A 960 -16.03 -25.56 23.81
CA ILE A 960 -15.45 -26.10 22.58
C ILE A 960 -14.73 -27.41 22.89
N GLY A 961 -15.07 -28.44 22.13
CA GLY A 961 -14.54 -29.80 22.27
C GLY A 961 -13.04 -29.92 22.09
N ARG A 962 -12.52 -31.15 22.27
CA ARG A 962 -11.11 -31.49 22.07
C ARG A 962 -10.84 -32.32 20.80
N ASN A 963 -11.85 -33.02 20.26
CA ASN A 963 -11.72 -33.78 19.02
C ASN A 963 -12.34 -33.01 17.85
N THR A 964 -11.56 -32.82 16.80
CA THR A 964 -11.97 -32.22 15.52
C THR A 964 -12.77 -33.17 14.63
N ASP A 965 -12.63 -34.49 14.85
CA ASP A 965 -13.12 -35.53 13.94
C ASP A 965 -14.65 -35.61 13.83
N ASN A 966 -15.36 -35.16 14.87
CA ASN A 966 -16.83 -35.11 14.92
C ASN A 966 -17.32 -33.64 14.90
N LEU A 967 -17.27 -33.01 13.73
CA LEU A 967 -17.70 -31.63 13.48
C LEU A 967 -19.06 -31.27 14.10
N GLN A 968 -20.03 -32.20 14.12
CA GLN A 968 -21.36 -32.00 14.70
C GLN A 968 -21.36 -31.65 16.20
N ASN A 969 -20.30 -32.01 16.95
CA ASN A 969 -20.19 -31.79 18.39
C ASN A 969 -18.99 -30.90 18.76
N LEU A 970 -18.41 -30.14 17.83
CA LEU A 970 -17.26 -29.27 18.11
C LEU A 970 -17.60 -28.17 19.13
N VAL A 971 -18.85 -27.71 19.16
CA VAL A 971 -19.33 -26.63 20.04
C VAL A 971 -20.64 -27.03 20.67
N SER A 972 -20.77 -26.83 21.99
CA SER A 972 -22.00 -27.05 22.74
C SER A 972 -22.38 -25.83 23.56
N GLU A 973 -23.65 -25.43 23.49
CA GLU A 973 -24.24 -24.41 24.37
C GLU A 973 -24.38 -25.00 25.78
N VAL A 974 -23.73 -24.37 26.77
CA VAL A 974 -23.71 -24.81 28.18
C VAL A 974 -24.60 -23.91 29.05
N TYR A 975 -24.79 -22.66 28.63
CA TYR A 975 -25.69 -21.71 29.28
C TYR A 975 -26.29 -20.74 28.26
N SER A 976 -27.56 -20.40 28.42
CA SER A 976 -28.30 -19.50 27.54
C SER A 976 -29.39 -18.82 28.37
N LYS A 977 -29.38 -17.48 28.45
CA LYS A 977 -30.40 -16.75 29.23
C LYS A 977 -30.63 -15.34 28.72
N GLU A 978 -31.90 -14.98 28.58
CA GLU A 978 -32.34 -13.60 28.31
C GLU A 978 -32.32 -12.74 29.59
N LEU A 979 -31.92 -11.48 29.41
CA LEU A 979 -31.84 -10.46 30.45
C LEU A 979 -32.47 -9.15 29.96
N LYS A 980 -32.72 -8.23 30.90
CA LYS A 980 -33.30 -6.91 30.60
C LYS A 980 -32.19 -5.94 30.16
N GLY A 981 -32.38 -5.27 29.03
CA GLY A 981 -31.35 -4.49 28.35
C GLY A 981 -30.48 -5.33 27.43
N ALA A 982 -29.94 -4.71 26.39
CA ALA A 982 -28.97 -5.28 25.46
C ALA A 982 -27.68 -5.74 26.17
N ILE A 983 -27.13 -6.90 25.78
CA ILE A 983 -25.85 -7.40 26.30
C ILE A 983 -24.69 -6.85 25.44
N SER A 984 -24.26 -5.65 25.79
CA SER A 984 -23.34 -4.84 24.97
C SER A 984 -21.87 -5.19 25.16
N ALA A 985 -21.47 -5.69 26.34
CA ALA A 985 -20.08 -6.00 26.65
C ALA A 985 -19.97 -7.14 27.69
N LEU A 986 -18.97 -8.00 27.48
CA LEU A 986 -18.61 -9.14 28.35
C LEU A 986 -17.12 -9.09 28.67
N ALA A 987 -16.72 -9.52 29.87
CA ALA A 987 -15.33 -9.65 30.29
C ALA A 987 -15.15 -10.69 31.40
N SER A 988 -13.99 -11.35 31.49
CA SER A 988 -13.60 -12.09 32.70
C SER A 988 -12.87 -11.16 33.67
N LEU A 989 -13.18 -11.28 34.97
CA LEU A 989 -12.48 -10.63 36.07
C LEU A 989 -12.23 -11.63 37.20
N GLN A 990 -10.97 -12.06 37.37
CA GLN A 990 -10.56 -12.95 38.47
C GLN A 990 -11.37 -14.26 38.56
N GLY A 991 -11.76 -14.84 37.41
CA GLY A 991 -12.59 -16.05 37.34
C GLY A 991 -14.10 -15.80 37.32
N HIS A 992 -14.55 -14.54 37.38
CA HIS A 992 -15.97 -14.16 37.36
C HIS A 992 -16.35 -13.54 36.03
N LEU A 993 -17.62 -13.66 35.62
CA LEU A 993 -18.13 -13.07 34.39
C LEU A 993 -18.73 -11.69 34.68
N LEU A 994 -18.15 -10.65 34.09
CA LEU A 994 -18.70 -9.29 34.03
C LEU A 994 -19.62 -9.17 32.81
N ILE A 995 -20.85 -8.69 33.04
CA ILE A 995 -21.89 -8.52 32.01
C ILE A 995 -22.40 -7.08 32.05
N ALA A 996 -22.31 -6.36 30.93
CA ALA A 996 -23.04 -5.11 30.73
C ALA A 996 -24.41 -5.40 30.11
N SER A 997 -25.47 -5.02 30.82
CA SER A 997 -26.88 -5.21 30.48
C SER A 997 -27.56 -3.84 30.44
N GLY A 998 -27.52 -3.19 29.28
CA GLY A 998 -27.91 -1.78 29.12
C GLY A 998 -27.11 -0.84 30.05
N PRO A 999 -27.76 -0.11 30.99
CA PRO A 999 -27.09 0.79 31.92
C PRO A 999 -26.54 0.09 33.18
N LYS A 1000 -26.69 -1.24 33.32
CA LYS A 1000 -26.22 -2.01 34.47
C LYS A 1000 -24.97 -2.83 34.13
N ILE A 1001 -24.01 -2.88 35.03
CA ILE A 1001 -22.87 -3.80 34.99
C ILE A 1001 -23.03 -4.79 36.13
N ILE A 1002 -23.00 -6.10 35.85
CA ILE A 1002 -23.29 -7.16 36.83
C ILE A 1002 -22.18 -8.22 36.81
N LEU A 1003 -21.66 -8.56 38.00
CA LEU A 1003 -20.65 -9.59 38.24
C LEU A 1003 -21.30 -10.92 38.62
N HIS A 1004 -20.94 -12.00 37.94
CA HIS A 1004 -21.51 -13.34 38.15
C HIS A 1004 -20.45 -14.40 38.46
N ASN A 1005 -20.77 -15.31 39.39
CA ASN A 1005 -20.06 -16.58 39.55
C ASN A 1005 -20.61 -17.62 38.56
N TRP A 1006 -19.76 -18.56 38.16
CA TRP A 1006 -20.09 -19.71 37.32
C TRP A 1006 -20.11 -21.00 38.12
N THR A 1007 -21.17 -21.80 38.00
CA THR A 1007 -21.32 -23.07 38.74
C THR A 1007 -21.06 -24.33 37.89
N GLY A 1008 -20.71 -24.17 36.60
CA GLY A 1008 -20.71 -25.24 35.61
C GLY A 1008 -22.05 -25.42 34.87
N SER A 1009 -23.14 -24.83 35.37
CA SER A 1009 -24.46 -24.85 34.73
C SER A 1009 -25.26 -23.55 34.85
N GLU A 1010 -24.91 -22.66 35.78
CA GLU A 1010 -25.62 -21.40 36.03
C GLU A 1010 -24.67 -20.23 36.28
N LEU A 1011 -25.11 -19.03 35.84
CA LEU A 1011 -24.52 -17.75 36.23
C LEU A 1011 -25.32 -17.11 37.37
N ASN A 1012 -24.66 -16.90 38.51
CA ASN A 1012 -25.25 -16.34 39.72
C ASN A 1012 -24.67 -14.95 40.02
N GLY A 1013 -25.51 -13.91 39.93
CA GLY A 1013 -25.12 -12.51 40.12
C GLY A 1013 -24.86 -12.15 41.58
N ILE A 1014 -23.73 -11.48 41.85
CA ILE A 1014 -23.21 -11.25 43.22
C ILE A 1014 -22.96 -9.76 43.51
N ALA A 1015 -22.59 -8.97 42.50
CA ALA A 1015 -22.45 -7.53 42.62
C ALA A 1015 -22.96 -6.84 41.36
N PHE A 1016 -23.44 -5.60 41.50
CA PHE A 1016 -23.83 -4.77 40.37
C PHE A 1016 -23.40 -3.32 40.56
N TYR A 1017 -23.32 -2.60 39.44
CA TYR A 1017 -23.10 -1.16 39.39
C TYR A 1017 -24.02 -0.56 38.33
N ASP A 1018 -24.73 0.50 38.69
CA ASP A 1018 -25.56 1.28 37.77
C ASP A 1018 -24.73 2.44 37.21
N ALA A 1019 -24.73 2.60 35.87
CA ALA A 1019 -23.95 3.62 35.16
C ALA A 1019 -24.84 4.71 34.51
N PRO A 1020 -25.74 5.40 35.24
CA PRO A 1020 -26.67 6.35 34.64
C PRO A 1020 -25.96 7.64 34.15
N PRO A 1021 -26.40 8.26 33.04
CA PRO A 1021 -27.38 7.80 32.05
C PRO A 1021 -26.68 7.21 30.79
N LEU A 1022 -25.66 6.36 30.99
CA LEU A 1022 -24.75 5.92 29.93
C LEU A 1022 -25.04 4.50 29.45
N TYR A 1023 -24.87 4.27 28.14
CA TYR A 1023 -24.85 2.94 27.54
C TYR A 1023 -23.40 2.41 27.54
N VAL A 1024 -23.18 1.23 28.12
CA VAL A 1024 -21.81 0.69 28.30
C VAL A 1024 -21.37 -0.03 27.03
N VAL A 1025 -20.54 0.61 26.20
CA VAL A 1025 -20.06 0.05 24.92
C VAL A 1025 -18.86 -0.89 25.03
N SER A 1026 -18.12 -0.87 26.15
CA SER A 1026 -16.98 -1.77 26.39
C SER A 1026 -16.65 -1.90 27.87
N LEU A 1027 -15.95 -2.98 28.22
CA LEU A 1027 -15.42 -3.23 29.57
C LEU A 1027 -13.91 -3.47 29.46
N ASN A 1028 -13.12 -2.68 30.19
CA ASN A 1028 -11.64 -2.72 30.14
C ASN A 1028 -11.07 -2.60 31.55
N ILE A 1029 -10.06 -3.42 31.88
CA ILE A 1029 -9.41 -3.45 33.20
C ILE A 1029 -8.16 -2.54 33.17
N ILE A 1030 -8.17 -1.54 34.06
CA ILE A 1030 -7.21 -0.42 34.12
C ILE A 1030 -6.11 -0.69 35.15
N PHE A 1031 -4.87 -0.29 34.85
CA PHE A 1031 -3.71 -0.45 35.73
C PHE A 1031 -3.25 0.81 36.48
N TYR A 1032 -3.57 2.02 35.98
CA TYR A 1032 -3.15 3.28 36.62
C TYR A 1032 -4.35 4.10 37.11
N TYR A 1033 -4.27 4.52 38.37
CA TYR A 1033 -5.29 5.29 39.07
C TYR A 1033 -4.56 6.24 40.05
N ALA A 1034 -4.98 7.52 40.12
CA ALA A 1034 -4.21 8.57 40.78
C ALA A 1034 -4.90 9.20 42.02
N PRO A 1035 -5.41 8.41 42.99
CA PRO A 1035 -6.27 8.90 44.07
C PRO A 1035 -5.57 9.84 45.06
N LYS A 1036 -4.24 9.93 45.01
CA LYS A 1036 -3.43 10.86 45.81
C LYS A 1036 -3.43 12.30 45.26
N MET A 1037 -3.90 12.53 44.03
CA MET A 1037 -4.03 13.86 43.44
C MET A 1037 -5.31 14.56 43.98
N SER A 1038 -5.20 15.78 44.50
CA SER A 1038 -6.36 16.58 44.92
C SER A 1038 -7.37 16.82 43.80
N GLU A 1039 -6.88 17.10 42.59
CA GLU A 1039 -7.65 17.31 41.36
C GLU A 1039 -8.52 16.10 40.98
N SER A 1040 -8.11 14.89 41.36
CA SER A 1040 -8.85 13.64 41.11
C SER A 1040 -10.01 13.41 42.07
N TRP A 1041 -10.25 14.32 43.03
CA TRP A 1041 -11.26 14.17 44.09
C TRP A 1041 -11.09 12.85 44.86
N LYS A 1042 -9.88 12.60 45.36
CA LYS A 1042 -9.47 11.33 45.99
C LYS A 1042 -9.64 10.09 45.09
N GLY A 1043 -9.61 10.30 43.76
CA GLY A 1043 -9.77 9.28 42.72
C GLY A 1043 -11.16 9.22 42.08
N GLN A 1044 -12.19 9.86 42.65
CA GLN A 1044 -13.55 9.88 42.09
C GLN A 1044 -13.63 10.47 40.67
N LYS A 1045 -12.61 11.25 40.25
CA LYS A 1045 -12.48 11.86 38.93
C LYS A 1045 -11.19 11.41 38.25
N LEU A 1046 -11.31 10.82 37.05
CA LEU A 1046 -10.18 10.58 36.17
C LEU A 1046 -9.62 11.92 35.62
N LEU A 1047 -8.30 12.00 35.50
CA LEU A 1047 -7.59 13.19 34.99
C LEU A 1047 -7.05 12.91 33.60
N SER A 1048 -7.35 13.78 32.64
CA SER A 1048 -6.66 13.78 31.34
C SER A 1048 -5.17 14.06 31.57
N ARG A 1049 -4.31 13.16 31.06
CA ARG A 1049 -2.84 13.28 31.14
C ARG A 1049 -2.20 13.54 29.78
N ALA A 1050 -2.95 13.36 28.69
CA ALA A 1050 -2.52 13.53 27.31
C ALA A 1050 -3.74 13.70 26.41
N GLU A 1051 -3.60 14.49 25.36
CA GLU A 1051 -4.58 14.63 24.28
C GLU A 1051 -3.85 14.62 22.93
N PHE A 1052 -4.36 13.88 21.95
CA PHE A 1052 -3.76 13.75 20.62
C PHE A 1052 -4.85 13.44 19.58
N HIS A 1053 -4.87 14.20 18.49
CA HIS A 1053 -5.79 13.98 17.37
C HIS A 1053 -5.13 13.08 16.32
N VAL A 1054 -5.64 11.84 16.21
CA VAL A 1054 -5.12 10.80 15.31
C VAL A 1054 -5.42 11.12 13.83
N GLY A 1055 -6.53 11.80 13.54
CA GLY A 1055 -7.00 12.08 12.18
C GLY A 1055 -8.10 11.13 11.66
N ALA A 1056 -8.25 9.95 12.29
CA ALA A 1056 -9.27 8.96 11.95
C ALA A 1056 -9.94 8.39 13.22
N HIS A 1057 -11.13 7.80 13.06
CA HIS A 1057 -11.83 7.13 14.16
C HIS A 1057 -11.14 5.81 14.52
N VAL A 1058 -10.65 5.73 15.78
CA VAL A 1058 -10.09 4.51 16.35
C VAL A 1058 -11.22 3.60 16.85
N THR A 1059 -11.16 2.32 16.48
CA THR A 1059 -12.21 1.31 16.76
C THR A 1059 -11.84 0.38 17.92
N LYS A 1060 -10.61 -0.13 17.90
CA LYS A 1060 -10.11 -1.15 18.81
C LYS A 1060 -8.68 -0.82 19.23
N PHE A 1061 -8.40 -1.05 20.51
CA PHE A 1061 -7.06 -1.07 21.09
C PHE A 1061 -6.66 -2.49 21.49
N LEU A 1062 -5.37 -2.78 21.41
CA LEU A 1062 -4.71 -3.99 21.90
C LEU A 1062 -3.45 -3.59 22.67
N ARG A 1063 -3.12 -4.33 23.74
CA ARG A 1063 -1.91 -4.10 24.55
C ARG A 1063 -0.85 -5.14 24.19
N LEU A 1064 0.32 -4.70 23.76
CA LEU A 1064 1.46 -5.56 23.43
C LEU A 1064 2.67 -5.18 24.29
N GLN A 1065 3.39 -6.17 24.82
CA GLN A 1065 4.57 -5.92 25.65
C GLN A 1065 5.74 -5.47 24.77
N MET A 1066 6.34 -4.33 25.09
CA MET A 1066 7.47 -3.79 24.33
C MET A 1066 8.70 -4.68 24.46
N LEU A 1067 9.51 -4.74 23.40
CA LEU A 1067 10.81 -5.40 23.45
C LEU A 1067 11.81 -4.57 24.26
N SER A 1068 12.76 -5.25 24.93
CA SER A 1068 13.83 -4.59 25.67
C SER A 1068 14.87 -3.98 24.73
N THR A 1069 15.18 -2.69 24.96
CA THR A 1069 15.99 -1.84 24.09
C THR A 1069 17.46 -1.80 24.51
N SER A 1070 18.31 -1.15 23.71
CA SER A 1070 19.75 -1.03 24.05
C SER A 1070 19.97 -0.26 25.36
N SER A 1071 19.24 0.84 25.52
CA SER A 1071 19.21 1.71 26.70
C SER A 1071 18.76 1.03 28.00
N ASP A 1072 17.93 -0.01 27.93
CA ASP A 1072 17.53 -0.79 29.11
C ASP A 1072 18.72 -1.58 29.71
N ARG A 1073 19.68 -2.00 28.86
CA ARG A 1073 20.83 -2.82 29.27
C ARG A 1073 21.94 -2.01 29.94
N THR A 1074 22.10 -0.74 29.58
CA THR A 1074 23.15 0.13 30.13
C THR A 1074 22.86 0.62 31.55
N SER A 1075 21.60 0.68 31.98
CA SER A 1075 21.25 1.06 33.36
C SER A 1075 21.20 -0.16 34.30
N ALA A 1076 22.30 -0.90 34.41
CA ALA A 1076 22.40 -2.18 35.12
C ALA A 1076 22.39 -2.09 36.67
N THR A 1077 21.75 -1.07 37.25
CA THR A 1077 21.42 -1.05 38.68
C THR A 1077 20.22 -1.98 38.92
N ALA A 1078 20.46 -3.18 39.44
CA ALA A 1078 19.43 -4.19 39.64
C ALA A 1078 18.36 -3.76 40.65
N GLY A 1079 17.12 -3.51 40.17
CA GLY A 1079 15.98 -3.22 41.04
C GLY A 1079 14.75 -2.63 40.33
N SER A 1080 13.76 -3.48 40.07
CA SER A 1080 12.35 -3.15 39.79
C SER A 1080 11.94 -2.41 38.50
N ASP A 1081 10.68 -2.66 38.13
CA ASP A 1081 9.75 -1.85 37.32
C ASP A 1081 10.03 -1.59 35.83
N LYS A 1082 11.28 -1.42 35.35
CA LYS A 1082 11.53 -1.04 33.94
C LYS A 1082 11.08 -2.08 32.88
N THR A 1083 10.96 -3.35 33.23
CA THR A 1083 10.70 -4.46 32.29
C THR A 1083 9.23 -4.63 31.88
N ASN A 1084 8.32 -3.87 32.49
CA ASN A 1084 6.87 -4.05 32.34
C ASN A 1084 6.21 -2.98 31.42
N ARG A 1085 6.90 -2.56 30.36
CA ARG A 1085 6.39 -1.58 29.38
C ARG A 1085 5.46 -2.24 28.37
N PHE A 1086 4.28 -1.66 28.18
CA PHE A 1086 3.31 -2.06 27.14
C PHE A 1086 3.01 -0.88 26.22
N ALA A 1087 2.95 -1.15 24.92
CA ALA A 1087 2.42 -0.21 23.93
C ALA A 1087 0.95 -0.53 23.63
N LEU A 1088 0.21 0.48 23.18
CA LEU A 1088 -1.17 0.36 22.72
C LEU A 1088 -1.20 0.35 21.20
N LEU A 1089 -1.33 -0.84 20.58
CA LEU A 1089 -1.64 -0.97 19.17
C LEU A 1089 -3.11 -0.61 18.94
N PHE A 1090 -3.45 0.11 17.88
CA PHE A 1090 -4.82 0.50 17.59
C PHE A 1090 -5.14 0.47 16.09
N GLY A 1091 -6.40 0.21 15.75
CA GLY A 1091 -6.91 0.17 14.39
C GLY A 1091 -7.95 1.27 14.13
N THR A 1092 -8.08 1.68 12.86
CA THR A 1092 -8.95 2.80 12.46
C THR A 1092 -9.95 2.44 11.37
N LEU A 1093 -11.05 3.19 11.28
CA LEU A 1093 -12.06 3.05 10.22
C LEU A 1093 -11.53 3.34 8.80
N ASP A 1094 -10.33 3.91 8.66
CA ASP A 1094 -9.71 4.20 7.36
C ASP A 1094 -8.60 3.20 6.99
N GLY A 1095 -8.49 2.08 7.73
CA GLY A 1095 -7.56 0.98 7.40
C GLY A 1095 -6.17 1.11 8.04
N SER A 1096 -5.84 2.25 8.64
CA SER A 1096 -4.54 2.46 9.29
C SER A 1096 -4.46 1.75 10.65
N ILE A 1097 -3.30 1.16 10.93
CA ILE A 1097 -2.87 0.69 12.25
C ILE A 1097 -1.87 1.70 12.82
N GLY A 1098 -2.04 2.07 14.09
CA GLY A 1098 -1.12 2.96 14.81
C GLY A 1098 -0.69 2.38 16.16
N CYS A 1099 0.30 3.01 16.79
CA CYS A 1099 0.86 2.56 18.06
C CYS A 1099 1.11 3.74 19.01
N ILE A 1100 0.74 3.60 20.28
CA ILE A 1100 1.10 4.54 21.36
C ILE A 1100 2.07 3.83 22.31
N ALA A 1101 3.34 4.23 22.30
CA ALA A 1101 4.39 3.67 23.14
C ALA A 1101 4.79 4.61 24.30
N PRO A 1102 4.94 4.12 25.54
CA PRO A 1102 5.40 4.93 26.67
C PRO A 1102 6.90 5.25 26.57
N LEU A 1103 7.23 6.54 26.69
CA LEU A 1103 8.59 7.07 26.79
C LEU A 1103 9.00 7.27 28.25
N ASP A 1104 10.31 7.27 28.51
CA ASP A 1104 10.86 7.92 29.70
C ASP A 1104 10.86 9.44 29.55
N GLU A 1105 10.84 10.17 30.68
CA GLU A 1105 10.77 11.64 30.71
C GLU A 1105 11.94 12.30 29.96
N LEU A 1106 13.15 11.73 29.99
CA LEU A 1106 14.33 12.35 29.38
C LEU A 1106 14.31 12.22 27.85
N THR A 1107 13.96 11.03 27.34
CA THR A 1107 13.72 10.81 25.90
C THR A 1107 12.52 11.64 25.42
N PHE A 1108 11.42 11.69 26.19
CA PHE A 1108 10.26 12.54 25.87
C PHE A 1108 10.66 14.01 25.72
N ARG A 1109 11.41 14.59 26.67
CA ARG A 1109 11.84 16.00 26.59
C ARG A 1109 12.76 16.27 25.40
N ARG A 1110 13.66 15.33 25.07
CA ARG A 1110 14.51 15.43 23.86
C ARG A 1110 13.66 15.43 22.60
N LEU A 1111 12.78 14.44 22.43
CA LEU A 1111 11.93 14.31 21.24
C LEU A 1111 10.89 15.43 21.12
N GLN A 1112 10.31 15.92 22.22
CA GLN A 1112 9.40 17.09 22.19
C GLN A 1112 10.15 18.38 21.78
N SER A 1113 11.44 18.49 22.09
CA SER A 1113 12.28 19.62 21.66
C SER A 1113 12.65 19.52 20.18
N LEU A 1114 12.96 18.31 19.70
CA LEU A 1114 13.17 18.01 18.29
C LEU A 1114 11.91 18.29 17.45
N GLN A 1115 10.75 17.78 17.87
CA GLN A 1115 9.48 18.00 17.18
C GLN A 1115 9.17 19.49 16.98
N LYS A 1116 9.44 20.34 17.99
CA LYS A 1116 9.27 21.80 17.89
C LYS A 1116 10.15 22.43 16.80
N LYS A 1117 11.32 21.89 16.51
CA LYS A 1117 12.19 22.32 15.39
C LYS A 1117 11.72 21.77 14.04
N LEU A 1118 11.27 20.52 14.00
CA LEU A 1118 10.78 19.89 12.76
C LEU A 1118 9.49 20.52 12.21
N VAL A 1119 8.66 21.13 13.06
CA VAL A 1119 7.49 21.92 12.60
C VAL A 1119 7.90 23.06 11.67
N ASP A 1120 9.05 23.71 11.93
CA ASP A 1120 9.51 24.86 11.15
C ASP A 1120 10.53 24.46 10.05
N ALA A 1121 11.28 23.36 10.24
CA ALA A 1121 12.31 22.91 9.32
C ALA A 1121 11.79 21.99 8.19
N VAL A 1122 10.72 21.23 8.40
CA VAL A 1122 10.18 20.30 7.39
C VAL A 1122 9.14 21.02 6.52
N PRO A 1123 9.22 20.95 5.18
CA PRO A 1123 8.20 21.51 4.30
C PRO A 1123 6.94 20.62 4.26
N HIS A 1124 5.87 21.06 4.93
CA HIS A 1124 4.62 20.28 5.02
C HIS A 1124 3.76 20.35 3.75
N VAL A 1125 3.14 19.23 3.38
CA VAL A 1125 2.22 19.12 2.25
C VAL A 1125 1.05 20.11 2.42
N ALA A 1126 0.73 20.84 1.34
CA ALA A 1126 -0.27 21.91 1.31
C ALA A 1126 -0.07 23.03 2.36
N GLY A 1127 1.11 23.15 2.99
CA GLY A 1127 1.38 24.14 4.03
C GLY A 1127 0.64 23.90 5.35
N LEU A 1128 0.14 22.68 5.58
CA LEU A 1128 -0.58 22.32 6.80
C LEU A 1128 0.35 22.32 8.01
N ASN A 1129 -0.10 22.86 9.14
CA ASN A 1129 0.69 22.83 10.39
C ASN A 1129 0.38 21.54 11.18
N PRO A 1130 1.35 20.59 11.32
CA PRO A 1130 1.09 19.32 12.00
C PRO A 1130 0.81 19.51 13.49
N ARG A 1131 1.41 20.51 14.15
CA ARG A 1131 1.15 20.78 15.57
C ARG A 1131 -0.29 21.25 15.81
N SER A 1132 -0.86 22.04 14.90
CA SER A 1132 -2.28 22.38 14.92
C SER A 1132 -3.15 21.16 14.63
N PHE A 1133 -2.79 20.34 13.63
CA PHE A 1133 -3.56 19.14 13.27
C PHE A 1133 -3.67 18.11 14.41
N ARG A 1134 -2.64 17.95 15.25
CA ARG A 1134 -2.68 17.02 16.40
C ARG A 1134 -3.42 17.53 17.64
N GLN A 1135 -3.87 18.80 17.67
CA GLN A 1135 -4.64 19.32 18.80
C GLN A 1135 -6.09 18.80 18.80
N PHE A 1136 -6.65 18.55 19.99
CA PHE A 1136 -8.05 18.17 20.12
C PHE A 1136 -8.97 19.37 19.84
N HIS A 1137 -9.91 19.18 18.91
CA HIS A 1137 -10.88 20.20 18.50
C HIS A 1137 -12.28 19.84 19.01
N SER A 1138 -12.91 20.74 19.76
CA SER A 1138 -14.23 20.54 20.35
C SER A 1138 -15.34 21.26 19.57
N ASN A 1139 -16.27 20.51 19.00
CA ASN A 1139 -17.42 21.07 18.29
C ASN A 1139 -18.29 21.94 19.23
N GLY A 1140 -18.32 23.25 18.98
CA GLY A 1140 -19.28 24.19 19.57
C GLY A 1140 -19.04 24.61 21.03
N LYS A 1141 -18.04 24.07 21.73
CA LYS A 1141 -17.65 24.49 23.09
C LYS A 1141 -16.19 24.93 23.12
N ALA A 1142 -15.85 25.86 24.00
CA ALA A 1142 -14.47 26.25 24.25
C ALA A 1142 -13.76 25.20 25.12
N HIS A 1143 -12.99 24.30 24.49
CA HIS A 1143 -12.06 23.42 25.19
C HIS A 1143 -10.81 24.18 25.63
N ARG A 1144 -10.24 23.78 26.77
CA ARG A 1144 -8.90 24.20 27.18
C ARG A 1144 -7.96 23.08 26.78
N PRO A 1145 -6.92 23.31 25.95
CA PRO A 1145 -6.05 22.24 25.50
C PRO A 1145 -5.44 21.49 26.69
N GLY A 1146 -5.48 20.16 26.63
CA GLY A 1146 -4.90 19.30 27.65
C GLY A 1146 -3.36 19.31 27.62
N PRO A 1147 -2.73 18.43 28.43
CA PRO A 1147 -1.27 18.38 28.52
C PRO A 1147 -0.60 17.99 27.19
N ASP A 1148 0.35 18.81 26.74
CA ASP A 1148 1.28 18.54 25.62
C ASP A 1148 2.31 17.50 26.08
N SER A 1149 1.91 16.22 26.04
CA SER A 1149 2.60 15.06 26.64
C SER A 1149 2.72 13.83 25.71
N ILE A 1150 2.32 13.96 24.44
CA ILE A 1150 2.54 12.97 23.38
C ILE A 1150 3.37 13.64 22.28
N VAL A 1151 4.36 12.91 21.75
CA VAL A 1151 5.13 13.32 20.57
C VAL A 1151 4.64 12.61 19.31
N ASP A 1152 4.73 13.31 18.18
CA ASP A 1152 4.27 12.82 16.88
C ASP A 1152 5.40 12.07 16.16
N CYS A 1153 5.32 10.73 16.15
CA CYS A 1153 6.37 9.88 15.56
C CYS A 1153 6.49 10.08 14.04
N GLU A 1154 5.37 10.32 13.34
CA GLU A 1154 5.36 10.54 11.89
C GLU A 1154 6.18 11.78 11.52
N LEU A 1155 6.03 12.87 12.28
CA LEU A 1155 6.87 14.06 12.13
C LEU A 1155 8.31 13.82 12.57
N LEU A 1156 8.56 13.08 13.65
CA LEU A 1156 9.92 12.80 14.14
C LEU A 1156 10.76 12.01 13.13
N CYS A 1157 10.18 11.04 12.41
CA CYS A 1157 10.87 10.26 11.38
C CYS A 1157 11.39 11.11 10.21
N HIS A 1158 10.79 12.29 9.95
CA HIS A 1158 11.28 13.21 8.92
C HIS A 1158 12.69 13.75 9.22
N TYR A 1159 13.16 13.71 10.49
CA TYR A 1159 14.53 14.08 10.83
C TYR A 1159 15.59 13.26 10.07
N GLU A 1160 15.37 11.95 9.86
CA GLU A 1160 16.33 11.11 9.11
C GLU A 1160 16.36 11.49 7.61
N MET A 1161 15.30 12.12 7.10
CA MET A 1161 15.14 12.56 5.70
C MET A 1161 15.74 13.94 5.42
N LEU A 1162 16.06 14.74 6.45
CA LEU A 1162 16.79 16.00 6.30
C LEU A 1162 18.24 15.75 5.85
N PRO A 1163 18.90 16.73 5.19
CA PRO A 1163 20.35 16.70 4.96
C PRO A 1163 21.16 16.60 6.26
N LEU A 1164 22.35 15.99 6.17
CA LEU A 1164 23.25 15.78 7.31
C LEU A 1164 23.61 17.09 8.03
N GLU A 1165 23.84 18.18 7.30
CA GLU A 1165 24.12 19.49 7.89
C GLU A 1165 22.95 19.97 8.76
N GLU A 1166 21.71 19.92 8.25
CA GLU A 1166 20.50 20.32 8.98
C GLU A 1166 20.23 19.42 10.20
N GLN A 1167 20.49 18.11 10.08
CA GLN A 1167 20.42 17.18 11.23
C GLN A 1167 21.35 17.60 12.36
N LEU A 1168 22.61 17.92 12.05
CA LEU A 1168 23.62 18.34 13.03
C LEU A 1168 23.26 19.70 13.65
N ASP A 1169 22.83 20.68 12.85
CA ASP A 1169 22.42 21.99 13.33
C ASP A 1169 21.20 21.93 14.25
N ILE A 1170 20.19 21.12 13.90
CA ILE A 1170 18.99 20.92 14.74
C ILE A 1170 19.36 20.21 16.05
N ALA A 1171 20.22 19.18 16.01
CA ALA A 1171 20.68 18.47 17.20
C ALA A 1171 21.41 19.41 18.17
N HIS A 1172 22.36 20.21 17.65
CA HIS A 1172 23.10 21.21 18.42
C HIS A 1172 22.15 22.27 19.01
N GLN A 1173 21.18 22.78 18.23
CA GLN A 1173 20.19 23.76 18.69
C GLN A 1173 19.27 23.25 19.82
N ILE A 1174 19.10 21.94 19.98
CA ILE A 1174 18.33 21.35 21.10
C ILE A 1174 19.23 20.76 22.20
N GLY A 1175 20.54 20.97 22.14
CA GLY A 1175 21.49 20.53 23.17
C GLY A 1175 21.73 19.02 23.19
N THR A 1176 21.74 18.36 22.03
CA THR A 1176 21.99 16.91 21.92
C THR A 1176 22.80 16.56 20.67
N THR A 1177 23.16 15.29 20.48
CA THR A 1177 23.93 14.84 19.30
C THR A 1177 23.02 14.12 18.31
N ARG A 1178 23.39 14.15 17.01
CA ARG A 1178 22.70 13.38 15.96
C ARG A 1178 22.59 11.90 16.32
N SER A 1179 23.69 11.28 16.76
CA SER A 1179 23.74 9.88 17.19
C SER A 1179 22.71 9.59 18.30
N GLN A 1180 22.57 10.47 19.31
CA GLN A 1180 21.62 10.23 20.39
C GLN A 1180 20.16 10.31 19.94
N ILE A 1181 19.81 11.23 19.03
CA ILE A 1181 18.46 11.28 18.41
C ILE A 1181 18.19 9.99 17.65
N LEU A 1182 19.11 9.62 16.75
CA LEU A 1182 18.98 8.45 15.89
C LEU A 1182 18.96 7.13 16.69
N SER A 1183 19.64 7.06 17.84
CA SER A 1183 19.51 5.96 18.81
C SER A 1183 18.10 5.88 19.38
N ASN A 1184 17.49 7.00 19.79
CA ASN A 1184 16.16 6.99 20.40
C ASN A 1184 15.05 6.62 19.41
N LEU A 1185 15.16 7.05 18.15
CA LEU A 1185 14.25 6.61 17.09
C LEU A 1185 14.39 5.11 16.81
N ASN A 1186 15.63 4.59 16.77
CA ASN A 1186 15.89 3.17 16.54
C ASN A 1186 15.42 2.28 17.71
N ASP A 1187 15.72 2.66 18.96
CA ASP A 1187 15.21 1.98 20.17
C ASP A 1187 13.67 1.99 20.22
N LEU A 1188 13.00 3.04 19.70
CA LEU A 1188 11.54 3.08 19.59
C LEU A 1188 11.02 2.06 18.58
N THR A 1189 11.50 2.10 17.34
CA THR A 1189 11.11 1.15 16.28
C THR A 1189 11.35 -0.30 16.72
N LEU A 1190 12.47 -0.57 17.39
CA LEU A 1190 12.76 -1.88 18.00
C LEU A 1190 11.78 -2.25 19.12
N GLY A 1191 11.51 -1.32 20.03
CA GLY A 1191 10.59 -1.52 21.16
C GLY A 1191 9.14 -1.82 20.72
N THR A 1192 8.74 -1.37 19.53
CA THR A 1192 7.42 -1.59 18.93
C THR A 1192 7.42 -2.53 17.72
N SER A 1193 8.49 -3.30 17.48
CA SER A 1193 8.57 -4.27 16.38
C SER A 1193 7.75 -5.52 16.70
N PHE A 1194 6.45 -5.49 16.41
CA PHE A 1194 5.49 -6.56 16.67
C PHE A 1194 5.08 -7.31 15.39
N LEU A 1195 4.63 -8.58 15.51
CA LEU A 1195 3.88 -9.36 14.50
C LEU A 1195 4.68 -9.92 13.29
#